data_AF-A0A814P559-F1
#
_entry.id   AF-A0A814P559-F1
#
_cell.length_a   1.000
_cell.length_b   1.000
_cell.length_c   1.000
_cell.angle_alpha   90.00
_cell.angle_beta   90.00
_cell.angle_gamma   90.00
#
_symmetry.space_group_name_H-M   'P 1'
#
loop_
_entity.id
_entity.type
_entity.pdbx_description
1 polymer ?
#
loop_
_entity_poly.entity_id
_entity_poly.type
_entity_poly.pdbx_seq_one_letter_code
_entity_poly.pdbx_strand_id
1 'polypeptide(L)'
;MKEERTVKKSTDKSVKEIYGLDIVGCGYDIASLTSKQCLVDTSEVNDTGSWADPLNNSLLFTVPYGFHAFNAPEALSVDEIVMITTIDDYWKKTHYVNEEDDDGFLGFGAKYEKTEIDTVYNRFFKHTYYLASTIRQIIWYTLTVATFPPPKLNPYAEKLFKSLPANFNISDLNNTRFFRQFFDAFGTHIVTSSAMGGLVWALDWYESCLLKIKSTTWIKHQVKRRHDPLGIFRSSSESEETTISLEETFTNYSTYSLQLIGGTETIPIDQWKQWIPTIKEKPRPVTYRLRPIYTLLPVGSPEREKLKQATFSLRTEMKNNASQYITQLQLVPPQPASMCNPPPTPPPTVLFEKRSLSSAFQLGSEEVDEFCPYVSYNGVVCHGKTKKKLLLPSARMVDNGPTKLPRGVGMSFDIITGEVMFPALQLTYNSSSTWVDPSTKKSFILFNEAILKSAPTKSVFEHMFKNEEDMFQFWQPKYVSGPLYGGEFGRVKKFMPYYNKYFSKDEYLWIQQTPYALFSLEVPAAKMKLNRLAEQAISMLPAVYNAEVYKDFMGTWGTHIIVKSLLGGMYEEQAKLKACLTLPQYNPTNTTGNISCVFLNASLECLHFQQRSDVIAKRYIGGDAEVIEKDNWQKTISLNPALLQVDQMITWYDFVEDIVIKENLYKAYNDRFLRVRDEQRAEIYEIVTQRGSIQRTITESNKTIVLDGNVCPPNSAQNTTIEACVIRSSVNYAISATCPNDLQVLYERDMSNGQFRTVIKYPVVFGQPGEYIVLKSAAINIFLAIFYRVNYR
;
A
#
# COMPACT_ATOMS: atom_id res chain seq x y z
N MET A 1 -18.66 -56.88 40.67
CA MET A 1 -18.30 -56.31 39.35
C MET A 1 -17.91 -54.84 39.53
N LYS A 2 -16.92 -54.33 38.80
CA LYS A 2 -16.70 -52.87 38.64
C LYS A 2 -17.18 -52.50 37.25
N GLU A 3 -18.02 -51.47 37.14
CA GLU A 3 -18.58 -51.02 35.87
C GLU A 3 -17.80 -49.81 35.37
N GLU A 4 -16.93 -50.02 34.38
CA GLU A 4 -16.12 -48.94 33.80
C GLU A 4 -16.96 -48.06 32.88
N ARG A 5 -17.38 -46.90 33.40
CA ARG A 5 -17.95 -45.82 32.56
C ARG A 5 -16.88 -45.27 31.62
N THR A 6 -16.79 -45.86 30.44
CA THR A 6 -16.01 -45.36 29.31
C THR A 6 -16.58 -44.03 28.83
N VAL A 7 -16.05 -42.93 29.37
CA VAL A 7 -16.36 -41.57 28.90
C VAL A 7 -15.83 -41.43 27.47
N LYS A 8 -16.72 -41.62 26.49
CA LYS A 8 -16.44 -41.28 25.10
C LYS A 8 -16.15 -39.78 25.02
N LYS A 9 -14.87 -39.41 24.89
CA LYS A 9 -14.45 -38.06 24.53
C LYS A 9 -15.09 -37.71 23.19
N SER A 10 -16.16 -36.92 23.22
CA SER A 10 -16.72 -36.33 22.01
C SER A 10 -15.67 -35.38 21.44
N THR A 11 -15.07 -35.75 20.31
CA THR A 11 -14.18 -34.87 19.54
C THR A 11 -15.03 -33.90 18.73
N ASP A 12 -15.94 -33.17 19.38
CA ASP A 12 -16.64 -32.09 18.71
C ASP A 12 -15.64 -30.97 18.43
N LYS A 13 -15.52 -30.59 17.16
CA LYS A 13 -14.66 -29.48 16.76
C LYS A 13 -15.31 -28.19 17.22
N SER A 14 -14.84 -27.66 18.35
CA SER A 14 -15.19 -26.31 18.78
C SER A 14 -14.86 -25.34 17.66
N VAL A 15 -15.88 -24.77 17.03
CA VAL A 15 -15.73 -23.68 16.07
C VAL A 15 -15.11 -22.51 16.83
N LYS A 16 -14.01 -21.96 16.33
CA LYS A 16 -13.33 -20.83 16.96
C LYS A 16 -14.05 -19.54 16.60
N GLU A 17 -14.01 -18.53 17.46
CA GLU A 17 -14.30 -17.16 17.03
C GLU A 17 -13.19 -16.69 16.09
N ILE A 18 -13.54 -15.86 15.10
CA ILE A 18 -12.53 -15.27 14.20
C ILE A 18 -11.62 -14.32 14.99
N TYR A 19 -10.32 -14.41 14.75
CA TYR A 19 -9.34 -13.55 15.43
C TYR A 19 -9.49 -12.09 14.95
N GLY A 20 -9.19 -11.12 15.82
CA GLY A 20 -9.34 -9.70 15.51
C GLY A 20 -10.68 -9.09 15.94
N LEU A 21 -11.62 -9.86 16.51
CA LEU A 21 -12.79 -9.32 17.22
C LEU A 21 -12.43 -8.61 18.53
N ASP A 22 -11.21 -8.82 19.02
CA ASP A 22 -10.56 -8.07 20.09
C ASP A 22 -10.05 -6.68 19.64
N ILE A 23 -10.27 -6.31 18.37
CA ILE A 23 -9.61 -5.19 17.70
C ILE A 23 -10.57 -4.45 16.74
N VAL A 24 -11.12 -5.12 15.73
CA VAL A 24 -12.17 -4.58 14.85
C VAL A 24 -13.46 -4.44 15.64
N GLY A 25 -14.20 -3.34 15.42
CA GLY A 25 -15.34 -3.00 16.27
C GLY A 25 -14.93 -2.42 17.63
N CYS A 26 -13.63 -2.34 17.91
CA CYS A 26 -13.09 -1.83 19.17
C CYS A 26 -12.46 -0.45 19.02
N GLY A 27 -12.41 0.25 20.14
CA GLY A 27 -11.82 1.55 20.25
C GLY A 27 -10.32 1.54 19.91
N TYR A 28 -9.84 2.65 19.37
CA TYR A 28 -8.43 2.88 19.08
C TYR A 28 -8.08 4.32 19.40
N ASP A 29 -6.99 4.52 20.14
CA ASP A 29 -6.49 5.87 20.42
C ASP A 29 -5.32 6.19 19.49
N ILE A 30 -5.60 6.95 18.44
CA ILE A 30 -4.59 7.33 17.44
C ILE A 30 -3.42 8.15 18.04
N ALA A 31 -3.65 8.78 19.20
CA ALA A 31 -2.65 9.56 19.92
C ALA A 31 -1.83 8.73 20.92
N SER A 32 -2.10 7.44 21.10
CA SER A 32 -1.20 6.50 21.81
C SER A 32 -0.91 5.23 21.02
N LEU A 33 -1.52 5.08 19.84
CA LEU A 33 -1.47 3.93 18.94
C LEU A 33 -1.91 2.61 19.61
N THR A 34 -2.70 2.72 20.69
CA THR A 34 -3.21 1.57 21.46
C THR A 34 -4.66 1.24 21.13
N SER A 35 -4.95 -0.06 21.04
CA SER A 35 -6.33 -0.59 21.11
C SER A 35 -6.93 -0.30 22.50
N LYS A 36 -8.24 -0.08 22.52
CA LYS A 36 -9.03 0.34 23.67
C LYS A 36 -10.25 -0.57 23.85
N GLN A 37 -11.17 -0.25 24.76
CA GLN A 37 -12.34 -1.08 25.01
C GLN A 37 -13.24 -1.19 23.76
N CYS A 38 -13.93 -2.33 23.63
CA CYS A 38 -14.75 -2.59 22.46
C CYS A 38 -16.08 -1.80 22.48
N LEU A 39 -16.41 -1.20 21.34
CA LEU A 39 -17.54 -0.27 21.17
C LEU A 39 -18.76 -0.97 20.58
N VAL A 40 -18.53 -1.94 19.71
CA VAL A 40 -19.53 -2.79 19.10
C VAL A 40 -19.84 -3.99 20.01
N ASP A 41 -21.10 -4.41 20.04
CA ASP A 41 -21.55 -5.60 20.76
C ASP A 41 -21.27 -6.86 19.92
N THR A 42 -20.35 -7.70 20.40
CA THR A 42 -20.07 -9.03 19.82
C THR A 42 -20.82 -10.16 20.53
N SER A 43 -21.63 -9.86 21.57
CA SER A 43 -22.24 -10.88 22.44
C SER A 43 -23.56 -11.47 21.93
N GLU A 44 -24.10 -10.97 20.81
CA GLU A 44 -25.28 -11.55 20.15
C GLU A 44 -24.90 -12.77 19.30
N VAL A 45 -24.59 -13.87 20.00
CA VAL A 45 -24.13 -15.15 19.43
C VAL A 45 -25.15 -15.78 18.46
N ASN A 46 -26.43 -15.47 18.61
CA ASN A 46 -27.52 -16.13 17.85
C ASN A 46 -27.41 -15.91 16.34
N ASP A 47 -27.00 -14.71 15.91
CA ASP A 47 -26.95 -14.27 14.51
C ASP A 47 -25.51 -14.25 13.96
N THR A 48 -24.60 -15.07 14.51
CA THR A 48 -23.25 -15.21 13.96
C THR A 48 -23.28 -15.90 12.60
N GLY A 49 -22.71 -15.25 11.58
CA GLY A 49 -22.22 -15.91 10.39
C GLY A 49 -21.01 -16.80 10.71
N SER A 50 -20.42 -17.37 9.67
CA SER A 50 -19.13 -18.07 9.80
C SER A 50 -18.21 -17.70 8.64
N TRP A 51 -16.93 -18.05 8.76
CA TRP A 51 -15.92 -17.85 7.73
C TRP A 51 -15.03 -19.09 7.66
N ALA A 52 -14.62 -19.46 6.46
CA ALA A 52 -13.77 -20.62 6.21
C ALA A 52 -12.59 -20.19 5.35
N ASP A 53 -11.39 -20.64 5.72
CA ASP A 53 -10.18 -20.40 4.93
C ASP A 53 -10.35 -21.00 3.51
N PRO A 54 -10.22 -20.20 2.44
CA PRO A 54 -10.36 -20.68 1.07
C PRO A 54 -9.41 -21.83 0.72
N LEU A 55 -8.22 -21.88 1.34
CA LEU A 55 -7.20 -22.90 1.10
C LEU A 55 -7.33 -24.10 2.07
N ASN A 56 -7.93 -23.90 3.25
CA ASN A 56 -8.08 -24.93 4.28
C ASN A 56 -9.47 -24.89 4.96
N ASN A 57 -10.48 -25.42 4.28
CA ASN A 57 -11.85 -25.61 4.78
C ASN A 57 -11.98 -26.48 6.08
N SER A 58 -10.88 -26.94 6.69
CA SER A 58 -10.90 -27.50 8.05
C SER A 58 -10.79 -26.45 9.17
N LEU A 59 -10.35 -25.22 8.83
CA LEU A 59 -10.36 -24.03 9.66
C LEU A 59 -11.66 -23.26 9.43
N LEU A 60 -12.61 -23.43 10.36
CA LEU A 60 -13.89 -22.76 10.37
C LEU A 60 -13.98 -21.84 11.60
N PHE A 61 -14.36 -20.59 11.37
CA PHE A 61 -14.49 -19.54 12.37
C PHE A 61 -15.93 -19.00 12.42
N THR A 62 -16.43 -18.60 13.59
CA THR A 62 -17.66 -17.79 13.73
C THR A 62 -17.34 -16.31 13.55
N VAL A 63 -18.28 -15.57 12.96
CA VAL A 63 -18.20 -14.13 12.73
C VAL A 63 -19.50 -13.49 13.26
N PRO A 64 -19.48 -12.63 14.29
CA PRO A 64 -20.68 -12.02 14.86
C PRO A 64 -21.48 -11.19 13.86
N TYR A 65 -22.74 -10.92 14.20
CA TYR A 65 -23.61 -10.05 13.41
C TYR A 65 -22.98 -8.66 13.23
N GLY A 66 -23.12 -8.07 12.04
CA GLY A 66 -22.47 -6.81 11.67
C GLY A 66 -20.97 -6.91 11.37
N PHE A 67 -20.32 -8.07 11.56
CA PHE A 67 -18.93 -8.30 11.17
C PHE A 67 -18.84 -9.14 9.89
N HIS A 68 -17.83 -8.84 9.08
CA HIS A 68 -17.61 -9.46 7.78
C HIS A 68 -16.14 -9.78 7.58
N ALA A 69 -15.84 -11.05 7.35
CA ALA A 69 -14.51 -11.54 7.01
C ALA A 69 -14.42 -11.73 5.50
N PHE A 70 -13.54 -10.96 4.86
CA PHE A 70 -13.23 -10.99 3.44
C PHE A 70 -11.92 -11.75 3.22
N ASN A 71 -11.84 -12.66 2.25
CA ASN A 71 -10.57 -13.29 1.94
C ASN A 71 -9.63 -12.23 1.36
N ALA A 72 -8.49 -12.03 2.00
CA ALA A 72 -7.41 -11.27 1.43
C ALA A 72 -6.72 -12.14 0.37
N PRO A 73 -5.94 -11.57 -0.56
CA PRO A 73 -4.92 -12.38 -1.19
C PRO A 73 -3.94 -12.81 -0.10
N GLU A 74 -3.32 -13.99 -0.24
CA GLU A 74 -2.04 -14.27 0.42
C GLU A 74 -0.92 -13.51 -0.29
N ALA A 75 -1.11 -12.19 -0.41
CA ALA A 75 -0.10 -11.28 -0.87
C ALA A 75 0.99 -11.23 0.18
N LEU A 76 2.07 -11.97 -0.10
CA LEU A 76 3.43 -11.59 0.24
C LEU A 76 3.64 -10.16 -0.30
N SER A 77 3.31 -9.21 0.56
CA SER A 77 3.14 -7.81 0.21
C SER A 77 4.30 -7.03 0.76
N VAL A 78 5.02 -6.40 -0.17
CA VAL A 78 6.18 -5.53 0.05
C VAL A 78 7.47 -6.30 0.39
N ASP A 79 8.46 -6.16 -0.48
CA ASP A 79 9.88 -6.45 -0.24
C ASP A 79 10.68 -5.12 -0.37
N GLU A 80 10.14 -4.02 0.20
CA GLU A 80 10.68 -2.66 0.03
C GLU A 80 11.58 -2.25 1.20
N ILE A 81 12.86 -2.05 0.91
CA ILE A 81 13.82 -1.45 1.85
C ILE A 81 13.59 0.06 1.86
N VAL A 82 12.79 0.53 2.83
CA VAL A 82 12.43 1.93 3.00
C VAL A 82 13.53 2.65 3.78
N MET A 83 14.25 3.54 3.08
CA MET A 83 15.27 4.39 3.70
C MET A 83 14.61 5.55 4.45
N ILE A 84 15.01 5.75 5.70
CA ILE A 84 14.46 6.71 6.66
C ILE A 84 15.65 7.50 7.26
N THR A 85 15.73 8.78 6.92
CA THR A 85 16.86 9.66 7.33
C THR A 85 16.47 10.75 8.31
N THR A 86 15.19 10.87 8.65
CA THR A 86 14.65 11.83 9.62
C THR A 86 13.59 11.16 10.50
N ILE A 87 13.28 11.78 11.64
CA ILE A 87 12.21 11.32 12.54
C ILE A 87 10.82 11.49 11.91
N ASP A 88 10.59 12.54 11.12
CA ASP A 88 9.31 12.74 10.41
C ASP A 88 9.09 11.68 9.33
N ASP A 89 10.17 11.24 8.66
CA ASP A 89 10.13 10.11 7.74
C ASP A 89 9.80 8.81 8.47
N TYR A 90 10.26 8.62 9.72
CA TYR A 90 9.94 7.42 10.50
C TYR A 90 8.43 7.32 10.71
N TRP A 91 7.82 8.33 11.35
CA TRP A 91 6.38 8.33 11.64
C TRP A 91 5.52 8.18 10.36
N LYS A 92 5.90 8.86 9.27
CA LYS A 92 5.20 8.76 7.97
C LYS A 92 5.32 7.41 7.26
N LYS A 93 6.32 6.58 7.59
CA LYS A 93 6.68 5.38 6.79
C LYS A 93 6.57 4.06 7.55
N THR A 94 6.58 4.06 8.88
CA THR A 94 6.46 2.83 9.69
C THR A 94 5.04 2.54 10.19
N HIS A 95 4.10 3.50 10.07
CA HIS A 95 2.76 3.39 10.66
C HIS A 95 1.69 3.06 9.61
N TYR A 96 1.19 1.83 9.63
CA TYR A 96 0.26 1.29 8.63
C TYR A 96 -1.21 1.47 9.02
N VAL A 97 -1.60 2.75 9.17
CA VAL A 97 -2.96 3.17 9.54
C VAL A 97 -3.59 3.94 8.38
N ASN A 98 -4.68 3.41 7.83
CA ASN A 98 -5.51 4.11 6.86
C ASN A 98 -6.62 4.88 7.59
N GLU A 99 -6.38 6.16 7.86
CA GLU A 99 -7.42 7.09 8.33
C GLU A 99 -8.43 7.39 7.20
N GLU A 100 -9.73 7.27 7.47
CA GLU A 100 -10.80 7.81 6.60
C GLU A 100 -11.11 9.30 6.89
N ASP A 101 -10.35 9.93 7.79
CA ASP A 101 -10.55 11.32 8.20
C ASP A 101 -9.74 12.26 7.29
N ASP A 102 -10.34 13.39 6.93
CA ASP A 102 -9.71 14.34 6.00
C ASP A 102 -8.63 15.19 6.71
N ASP A 103 -8.75 15.36 8.03
CA ASP A 103 -7.74 15.96 8.92
C ASP A 103 -6.62 14.98 9.26
N GLY A 104 -5.65 14.82 8.36
CA GLY A 104 -4.51 13.91 8.53
C GLY A 104 -3.64 14.20 9.76
N PHE A 105 -3.67 13.31 10.76
CA PHE A 105 -2.80 13.37 11.93
C PHE A 105 -2.23 11.98 12.25
N LEU A 106 -1.23 11.58 11.46
CA LEU A 106 -0.40 10.41 11.74
C LEU A 106 0.27 10.58 13.12
N GLY A 107 -0.03 9.63 14.00
CA GLY A 107 0.11 9.76 15.45
C GLY A 107 1.49 10.15 15.98
N PHE A 108 1.47 11.05 16.97
CA PHE A 108 2.52 11.11 17.98
C PHE A 108 2.04 10.36 19.23
N GLY A 109 2.66 9.21 19.49
CA GLY A 109 2.32 8.28 20.58
C GLY A 109 2.58 8.85 21.98
N ALA A 110 1.60 9.57 22.53
CA ALA A 110 1.58 9.94 23.93
C ALA A 110 1.41 8.69 24.82
N LYS A 111 2.25 8.61 25.86
CA LYS A 111 2.20 7.65 26.99
C LYS A 111 2.72 6.22 26.72
N TYR A 112 2.63 5.69 25.49
CA TYR A 112 3.34 4.47 25.05
C TYR A 112 4.09 4.77 23.75
N GLU A 113 5.42 4.61 23.65
CA GLU A 113 6.41 4.61 24.73
C GLU A 113 7.25 5.90 24.69
N LYS A 114 7.39 6.58 25.84
CA LYS A 114 8.42 7.64 25.95
C LYS A 114 9.82 7.06 25.65
N THR A 115 10.08 5.83 26.08
CA THR A 115 11.31 5.08 25.81
C THR A 115 11.52 4.75 24.32
N GLU A 116 10.48 4.51 23.53
CA GLU A 116 10.60 4.34 22.08
C GLU A 116 10.85 5.68 21.38
N ILE A 117 10.07 6.72 21.69
CA ILE A 117 10.29 8.08 21.15
C ILE A 117 11.71 8.55 21.50
N ASP A 118 12.12 8.42 22.76
CA ASP A 118 13.47 8.76 23.21
C ASP A 118 14.52 7.86 22.51
N THR A 119 14.27 6.58 22.25
CA THR A 119 15.21 5.68 21.54
C THR A 119 15.37 6.07 20.08
N VAL A 120 14.26 6.24 19.34
CA VAL A 120 14.23 6.69 17.94
C VAL A 120 14.91 8.07 17.82
N TYR A 121 14.55 9.00 18.70
CA TYR A 121 15.13 10.33 18.74
C TYR A 121 16.63 10.30 19.09
N ASN A 122 17.05 9.56 20.13
CA ASN A 122 18.46 9.43 20.49
C ASN A 122 19.26 8.81 19.33
N ARG A 123 18.72 7.81 18.63
CA ARG A 123 19.38 7.19 17.48
C ARG A 123 19.59 8.19 16.34
N PHE A 124 18.56 8.93 15.92
CA PHE A 124 18.69 9.94 14.87
C PHE A 124 19.59 11.13 15.28
N PHE A 125 19.40 11.70 16.48
CA PHE A 125 19.96 13.00 16.85
C PHE A 125 21.19 12.96 17.77
N LYS A 126 21.36 11.94 18.63
CA LYS A 126 22.58 11.80 19.47
C LYS A 126 23.65 10.94 18.82
N HIS A 127 23.26 9.89 18.11
CA HIS A 127 24.18 8.94 17.48
C HIS A 127 24.32 9.12 15.96
N THR A 128 23.50 9.95 15.33
CA THR A 128 23.49 10.16 13.86
C THR A 128 23.26 8.87 13.07
N TYR A 129 22.44 7.95 13.58
CA TYR A 129 21.96 6.81 12.81
C TYR A 129 20.97 7.25 11.73
N TYR A 130 21.03 6.58 10.59
CA TYR A 130 19.90 6.44 9.68
C TYR A 130 19.29 5.04 9.83
N LEU A 131 18.10 4.85 9.28
CA LEU A 131 17.34 3.62 9.37
C LEU A 131 16.98 3.12 7.97
N ALA A 132 17.10 1.81 7.78
CA ALA A 132 16.43 1.09 6.70
C ALA A 132 15.36 0.17 7.32
N SER A 133 14.09 0.43 7.03
CA SER A 133 12.98 -0.42 7.45
C SER A 133 12.68 -1.42 6.32
N THR A 134 12.74 -2.71 6.63
CA THR A 134 12.25 -3.78 5.75
C THR A 134 10.99 -4.36 6.35
N ILE A 135 9.90 -4.33 5.59
CA ILE A 135 8.58 -4.80 6.03
C ILE A 135 8.06 -5.78 5.00
N ARG A 136 7.72 -7.00 5.44
CA ARG A 136 7.06 -8.02 4.63
C ARG A 136 5.78 -8.47 5.30
N GLN A 137 4.68 -8.34 4.58
CA GLN A 137 3.34 -8.63 5.07
C GLN A 137 2.79 -9.91 4.41
N ILE A 138 2.06 -10.71 5.18
CA ILE A 138 1.31 -11.89 4.72
C ILE A 138 -0.11 -11.73 5.26
N ILE A 139 -1.01 -11.22 4.44
CA ILE A 139 -2.43 -11.03 4.82
C ILE A 139 -3.19 -12.30 4.44
N TRP A 140 -4.22 -12.68 5.20
CA TRP A 140 -5.02 -13.89 4.98
C TRP A 140 -6.52 -13.59 4.88
N TYR A 141 -7.04 -12.72 5.74
CA TYR A 141 -8.37 -12.13 5.59
C TYR A 141 -8.40 -10.69 6.07
N THR A 142 -9.31 -9.89 5.56
CA THR A 142 -9.66 -8.58 6.11
C THR A 142 -10.94 -8.74 6.93
N LEU A 143 -10.89 -8.40 8.22
CA LEU A 143 -12.06 -8.34 9.09
C LEU A 143 -12.58 -6.90 9.13
N THR A 144 -13.87 -6.70 8.88
CA THR A 144 -14.51 -5.38 8.82
C THR A 144 -15.81 -5.42 9.63
N VAL A 145 -16.16 -4.32 10.30
CA VAL A 145 -17.51 -4.11 10.83
C VAL A 145 -18.30 -3.24 9.86
N ALA A 146 -19.52 -3.64 9.54
CA ALA A 146 -20.42 -2.87 8.68
C ALA A 146 -20.78 -1.54 9.34
N THR A 147 -20.73 -0.45 8.57
CA THR A 147 -21.08 0.90 9.02
C THR A 147 -22.49 1.33 8.62
N PHE A 148 -23.15 0.62 7.70
CA PHE A 148 -24.53 0.88 7.30
C PHE A 148 -25.32 -0.42 6.98
N PRO A 149 -26.34 -0.80 7.76
CA PRO A 149 -26.78 -0.16 9.00
C PRO A 149 -25.67 -0.11 10.06
N PRO A 150 -25.69 0.88 10.98
CA PRO A 150 -24.70 0.96 12.04
C PRO A 150 -24.78 -0.27 12.97
N PRO A 151 -23.64 -0.78 13.44
CA PRO A 151 -23.61 -2.00 14.24
C PRO A 151 -24.15 -1.73 15.65
N LYS A 152 -24.72 -2.75 16.29
CA LYS A 152 -25.22 -2.61 17.67
C LYS A 152 -24.05 -2.23 18.59
N LEU A 153 -24.24 -1.18 19.39
CA LEU A 153 -23.24 -0.75 20.37
C LEU A 153 -23.27 -1.62 21.63
N ASN A 154 -22.09 -1.83 22.21
CA ASN A 154 -21.95 -2.47 23.51
C ASN A 154 -22.75 -1.67 24.57
N PRO A 155 -23.60 -2.30 25.40
CA PRO A 155 -24.43 -1.58 26.38
C PRO A 155 -23.65 -0.70 27.36
N TYR A 156 -22.38 -1.02 27.65
CA TYR A 156 -21.50 -0.18 28.46
C TYR A 156 -21.05 1.09 27.72
N ALA A 157 -20.70 0.96 26.43
CA ALA A 157 -20.39 2.09 25.56
C ALA A 157 -21.62 2.98 25.37
N GLU A 158 -22.79 2.40 25.05
CA GLU A 158 -24.06 3.11 24.89
C GLU A 158 -24.43 3.91 26.14
N LYS A 159 -24.29 3.31 27.33
CA LYS A 159 -24.49 3.98 28.62
C LYS A 159 -23.50 5.14 28.82
N LEU A 160 -22.24 4.97 28.42
CA LEU A 160 -21.23 6.02 28.56
C LEU A 160 -21.46 7.18 27.58
N PHE A 161 -21.80 6.92 26.31
CA PHE A 161 -22.23 7.95 25.34
C PHE A 161 -23.40 8.79 25.91
N LYS A 162 -24.41 8.11 26.49
CA LYS A 162 -25.57 8.75 27.15
C LYS A 162 -25.21 9.53 28.42
N SER A 163 -24.07 9.25 29.04
CA SER A 163 -23.57 9.95 30.24
C SER A 163 -22.68 11.16 29.94
N LEU A 164 -22.23 11.34 28.68
CA LEU A 164 -21.40 12.48 28.30
C LEU A 164 -22.16 13.81 28.50
N PRO A 165 -21.51 14.86 29.03
CA PRO A 165 -22.11 16.19 29.20
C PRO A 165 -22.83 16.69 27.94
N ALA A 166 -23.89 17.49 28.10
CA ALA A 166 -24.74 17.93 27.00
C ALA A 166 -23.99 18.73 25.92
N ASN A 167 -22.99 19.51 26.32
CA ASN A 167 -22.11 20.30 25.46
C ASN A 167 -20.64 19.94 25.73
N PHE A 168 -19.74 20.17 24.78
CA PHE A 168 -18.30 20.18 25.02
C PHE A 168 -17.82 21.63 25.25
N ASN A 169 -16.90 21.82 26.21
CA ASN A 169 -16.23 23.11 26.42
C ASN A 169 -14.80 22.90 26.95
N ILE A 170 -13.81 23.15 26.11
CA ILE A 170 -12.37 23.01 26.45
C ILE A 170 -11.92 23.93 27.60
N SER A 171 -12.60 25.05 27.83
CA SER A 171 -12.32 25.97 28.94
C SER A 171 -12.85 25.48 30.29
N ASP A 172 -13.77 24.50 30.29
CA ASP A 172 -14.24 23.84 31.51
C ASP A 172 -13.44 22.55 31.74
N LEU A 173 -12.58 22.59 32.77
CA LEU A 173 -11.72 21.48 33.16
C LEU A 173 -12.50 20.24 33.66
N ASN A 174 -13.71 20.41 34.19
CA ASN A 174 -14.56 19.30 34.63
C ASN A 174 -15.28 18.69 33.43
N ASN A 175 -15.86 19.50 32.55
CA ASN A 175 -16.42 19.05 31.27
C ASN A 175 -15.39 18.25 30.47
N THR A 176 -14.23 18.86 30.23
CA THR A 176 -13.11 18.26 29.49
C THR A 176 -12.62 16.96 30.14
N ARG A 177 -12.65 16.85 31.47
CA ARG A 177 -12.26 15.62 32.19
C ARG A 177 -13.18 14.44 31.87
N PHE A 178 -14.49 14.63 31.76
CA PHE A 178 -15.41 13.55 31.38
C PHE A 178 -15.13 13.04 29.96
N PHE A 179 -14.93 13.95 29.01
CA PHE A 179 -14.55 13.56 27.65
C PHE A 179 -13.19 12.86 27.62
N ARG A 180 -12.16 13.35 28.34
CA ARG A 180 -10.87 12.64 28.46
C ARG A 180 -11.02 11.23 29.04
N GLN A 181 -11.80 11.04 30.11
CA GLN A 181 -12.04 9.71 30.69
C GLN A 181 -12.73 8.76 29.70
N PHE A 182 -13.62 9.27 28.86
CA PHE A 182 -14.23 8.51 27.76
C PHE A 182 -13.18 8.11 26.69
N PHE A 183 -12.33 9.04 26.25
CA PHE A 183 -11.25 8.76 25.29
C PHE A 183 -10.11 7.91 25.90
N ASP A 184 -9.85 7.97 27.20
CA ASP A 184 -8.91 7.08 27.90
C ASP A 184 -9.39 5.61 27.82
N ALA A 185 -10.71 5.39 27.92
CA ALA A 185 -11.35 4.08 27.91
C ALA A 185 -11.61 3.50 26.50
N PHE A 186 -12.07 4.33 25.56
CA PHE A 186 -12.47 3.91 24.20
C PHE A 186 -11.60 4.47 23.06
N GLY A 187 -10.69 5.40 23.33
CA GLY A 187 -9.90 6.05 22.29
C GLY A 187 -10.70 7.02 21.42
N THR A 188 -9.97 7.73 20.57
CA THR A 188 -10.48 8.79 19.67
C THR A 188 -11.14 8.25 18.40
N HIS A 189 -10.90 6.98 18.07
CA HIS A 189 -11.32 6.32 16.84
C HIS A 189 -11.90 4.93 17.14
N ILE A 190 -12.53 4.32 16.14
CA ILE A 190 -12.87 2.90 16.10
C ILE A 190 -12.12 2.24 14.93
N VAL A 191 -11.62 1.02 15.14
CA VAL A 191 -11.12 0.16 14.05
C VAL A 191 -12.32 -0.38 13.28
N THR A 192 -12.58 0.16 12.09
CA THR A 192 -13.67 -0.32 11.23
C THR A 192 -13.25 -1.49 10.35
N SER A 193 -11.96 -1.61 10.03
CA SER A 193 -11.41 -2.77 9.33
C SER A 193 -9.96 -3.06 9.74
N SER A 194 -9.54 -4.31 9.63
CA SER A 194 -8.19 -4.78 9.91
C SER A 194 -7.78 -5.87 8.91
N ALA A 195 -6.62 -5.70 8.29
CA ALA A 195 -5.99 -6.76 7.50
C ALA A 195 -5.34 -7.77 8.46
N MET A 196 -5.95 -8.94 8.62
CA MET A 196 -5.51 -9.98 9.55
C MET A 196 -4.56 -10.97 8.84
N GLY A 197 -3.43 -11.24 9.49
CA GLY A 197 -2.38 -12.10 8.96
C GLY A 197 -1.13 -12.04 9.84
N GLY A 198 0.04 -11.89 9.22
CA GLY A 198 1.32 -11.73 9.90
C GLY A 198 2.23 -10.74 9.19
N LEU A 199 3.17 -10.19 9.96
CA LEU A 199 4.07 -9.13 9.55
C LEU A 199 5.48 -9.41 10.07
N VAL A 200 6.45 -9.47 9.16
CA VAL A 200 7.87 -9.38 9.49
C VAL A 200 8.28 -7.92 9.41
N TRP A 201 8.74 -7.36 10.53
CA TRP A 201 9.21 -5.98 10.60
C TRP A 201 10.67 -5.97 11.06
N ALA A 202 11.58 -5.59 10.16
CA ALA A 202 13.00 -5.45 10.43
C ALA A 202 13.43 -3.99 10.34
N LEU A 203 14.27 -3.56 11.29
CA LEU A 203 14.77 -2.21 11.42
C LEU A 203 16.31 -2.24 11.50
N ASP A 204 16.97 -1.81 10.43
CA ASP A 204 18.43 -1.73 10.31
C ASP A 204 18.90 -0.29 10.57
N TRP A 205 19.41 -0.03 11.77
CA TRP A 205 19.98 1.24 12.17
C TRP A 205 21.47 1.27 11.83
N TYR A 206 21.91 2.17 10.95
CA TYR A 206 23.27 2.22 10.43
C TYR A 206 23.85 3.64 10.48
N GLU A 207 25.15 3.76 10.76
CA GLU A 207 25.82 5.06 10.97
C GLU A 207 25.68 5.97 9.73
N SER A 208 25.29 7.23 9.90
CA SER A 208 25.21 8.19 8.77
C SER A 208 26.56 8.41 8.07
N CYS A 209 27.68 8.15 8.75
CA CYS A 209 29.01 8.19 8.11
C CYS A 209 29.15 7.17 6.97
N LEU A 210 28.39 6.06 6.98
CA LEU A 210 28.39 5.11 5.86
C LEU A 210 27.94 5.75 4.53
N LEU A 211 26.97 6.67 4.54
CA LEU A 211 26.54 7.36 3.30
C LEU A 211 27.56 8.38 2.77
N LYS A 212 28.66 8.64 3.52
CA LYS A 212 29.81 9.44 3.04
C LYS A 212 30.84 8.58 2.31
N ILE A 213 30.86 7.26 2.55
CA ILE A 213 31.88 6.32 2.01
C ILE A 213 31.30 5.19 1.15
N LYS A 214 29.99 4.97 1.16
CA LYS A 214 29.25 3.94 0.40
C LYS A 214 27.94 4.55 -0.13
N SER A 215 27.40 3.98 -1.21
CA SER A 215 26.13 4.45 -1.79
C SER A 215 24.90 3.95 -1.02
N THR A 216 23.76 4.63 -1.17
CA THR A 216 22.46 4.15 -0.68
C THR A 216 22.08 2.81 -1.30
N THR A 217 22.43 2.56 -2.56
CA THR A 217 22.28 1.25 -3.22
C THR A 217 23.11 0.17 -2.55
N TRP A 218 24.35 0.47 -2.13
CA TRP A 218 25.17 -0.46 -1.35
C TRP A 218 24.53 -0.79 0.00
N ILE A 219 24.01 0.21 0.74
CA ILE A 219 23.27 -0.03 1.99
C ILE A 219 22.05 -0.93 1.73
N LYS A 220 21.22 -0.61 0.72
CA LYS A 220 20.11 -1.46 0.29
C LYS A 220 20.58 -2.89 0.01
N HIS A 221 21.71 -3.11 -0.67
CA HIS A 221 22.24 -4.44 -0.89
C HIS A 221 22.66 -5.14 0.41
N GLN A 222 23.34 -4.47 1.36
CA GLN A 222 23.70 -5.12 2.63
C GLN A 222 22.47 -5.47 3.47
N VAL A 223 21.43 -4.62 3.49
CA VAL A 223 20.14 -4.92 4.12
C VAL A 223 19.43 -6.07 3.39
N LYS A 224 19.42 -6.08 2.04
CA LYS A 224 18.93 -7.23 1.24
C LYS A 224 19.62 -8.51 1.68
N ARG A 225 20.96 -8.51 1.71
CA ARG A 225 21.80 -9.65 2.10
C ARG A 225 21.57 -10.12 3.54
N ARG A 226 21.37 -9.21 4.50
CA ARG A 226 21.14 -9.56 5.91
C ARG A 226 19.86 -10.39 6.09
N HIS A 227 18.83 -10.09 5.30
CA HIS A 227 17.52 -10.71 5.37
C HIS A 227 17.25 -11.72 4.24
N ASP A 228 18.19 -11.91 3.32
CA ASP A 228 18.09 -12.88 2.22
C ASP A 228 18.00 -14.35 2.68
N PRO A 229 18.74 -14.81 3.72
CA PRO A 229 18.56 -16.16 4.30
C PRO A 229 17.14 -16.41 4.80
N LEU A 230 16.42 -15.34 5.16
CA LEU A 230 15.03 -15.36 5.62
C LEU A 230 14.04 -15.44 4.45
N GLY A 231 14.51 -15.65 3.22
CA GLY A 231 13.69 -15.66 2.01
C GLY A 231 12.93 -14.37 1.73
N ILE A 232 13.25 -13.27 2.43
CA ILE A 232 12.58 -11.97 2.30
C ILE A 232 12.84 -11.33 0.93
N PHE A 233 13.91 -11.74 0.26
CA PHE A 233 14.42 -11.03 -0.91
C PHE A 233 14.84 -11.92 -2.10
N ARG A 234 14.57 -13.23 -2.03
CA ARG A 234 14.90 -14.19 -3.09
C ARG A 234 13.81 -14.29 -4.14
N SER A 235 14.20 -14.20 -5.41
CA SER A 235 13.37 -14.67 -6.52
C SER A 235 13.46 -16.19 -6.65
N SER A 236 12.43 -16.85 -7.17
CA SER A 236 12.41 -18.31 -7.39
C SER A 236 13.40 -18.79 -8.48
N SER A 237 14.08 -17.87 -9.16
CA SER A 237 15.09 -18.12 -10.20
C SER A 237 16.54 -18.05 -9.72
N GLU A 238 16.81 -17.64 -8.49
CA GLU A 238 18.17 -17.58 -7.93
C GLU A 238 18.52 -18.94 -7.28
N SER A 239 19.39 -19.70 -7.96
CA SER A 239 19.84 -21.04 -7.55
C SER A 239 20.71 -21.04 -6.29
N GLU A 240 20.95 -22.23 -5.75
CA GLU A 240 21.63 -22.44 -4.47
C GLU A 240 23.13 -22.04 -4.46
N GLU A 241 23.72 -22.04 -3.27
CA GLU A 241 25.17 -21.94 -3.00
C GLU A 241 25.90 -20.66 -3.44
N THR A 242 25.49 -19.52 -2.87
CA THR A 242 26.51 -18.59 -2.34
C THR A 242 26.29 -18.34 -0.85
N THR A 243 27.36 -18.44 -0.05
CA THR A 243 27.40 -17.94 1.33
C THR A 243 27.49 -16.42 1.29
N ILE A 244 26.33 -15.78 1.16
CA ILE A 244 26.19 -14.32 1.12
C ILE A 244 26.61 -13.73 2.48
N SER A 245 27.89 -13.39 2.60
CA SER A 245 28.40 -12.66 3.75
C SER A 245 28.04 -11.16 3.66
N LEU A 246 27.78 -10.58 4.84
CA LEU A 246 27.74 -9.14 5.00
C LEU A 246 29.17 -8.58 4.96
N GLU A 247 29.35 -7.44 4.33
CA GLU A 247 30.61 -6.71 4.45
C GLU A 247 30.82 -6.29 5.92
N GLU A 248 31.99 -6.56 6.47
CA GLU A 248 32.34 -6.27 7.87
C GLU A 248 32.08 -4.79 8.22
N THR A 249 32.35 -3.88 7.28
CA THR A 249 32.04 -2.45 7.39
C THR A 249 30.55 -2.17 7.66
N PHE A 250 29.62 -2.96 7.11
CA PHE A 250 28.21 -2.81 7.42
C PHE A 250 27.87 -3.40 8.80
N THR A 251 28.43 -4.56 9.14
CA THR A 251 28.21 -5.21 10.44
C THR A 251 28.73 -4.37 11.60
N ASN A 252 29.92 -3.78 11.48
CA ASN A 252 30.53 -2.98 12.56
C ASN A 252 29.87 -1.59 12.73
N TYR A 253 29.19 -1.08 11.70
CA TYR A 253 28.52 0.22 11.71
C TYR A 253 26.99 0.13 11.51
N SER A 254 26.38 -1.01 11.85
CA SER A 254 24.93 -1.13 11.95
C SER A 254 24.48 -2.09 13.06
N THR A 255 23.35 -1.76 13.68
CA THR A 255 22.59 -2.66 14.55
C THR A 255 21.25 -2.95 13.89
N TYR A 256 20.69 -4.13 14.10
CA TYR A 256 19.35 -4.46 13.61
C TYR A 256 18.48 -5.03 14.72
N SER A 257 17.17 -4.80 14.60
CA SER A 257 16.13 -5.43 15.41
C SER A 257 15.06 -5.97 14.47
N LEU A 258 14.44 -7.09 14.81
CA LEU A 258 13.41 -7.70 13.98
C LEU A 258 12.30 -8.29 14.85
N GLN A 259 11.06 -7.99 14.47
CA GLN A 259 9.85 -8.45 15.12
C GLN A 259 9.01 -9.30 14.17
N LEU A 260 8.52 -10.44 14.65
CA LEU A 260 7.45 -11.20 14.02
C LEU A 260 6.14 -10.86 14.72
N ILE A 261 5.15 -10.37 13.97
CA ILE A 261 3.81 -10.04 14.46
C ILE A 261 2.84 -11.05 13.85
N GLY A 262 2.08 -11.74 14.70
CA GLY A 262 1.20 -12.83 14.28
C GLY A 262 1.89 -14.19 14.21
N GLY A 263 1.08 -15.24 14.15
CA GLY A 263 1.52 -16.62 14.19
C GLY A 263 2.14 -17.01 15.53
N THR A 264 3.16 -17.88 15.48
CA THR A 264 3.96 -18.26 16.64
C THR A 264 5.25 -17.46 16.66
N GLU A 265 5.19 -16.33 17.37
CA GLU A 265 6.22 -15.28 17.54
C GLU A 265 7.58 -15.78 18.11
N THR A 266 7.68 -17.06 18.48
CA THR A 266 8.87 -17.71 19.07
C THR A 266 9.64 -18.60 18.10
N ILE A 267 9.23 -18.68 16.83
CA ILE A 267 9.91 -19.49 15.80
C ILE A 267 11.25 -18.85 15.42
N PRO A 268 12.36 -19.61 15.40
CA PRO A 268 13.65 -19.14 14.89
C PRO A 268 13.53 -18.60 13.46
N ILE A 269 14.13 -17.45 13.20
CA ILE A 269 13.83 -16.67 11.99
C ILE A 269 14.41 -17.26 10.70
N ASP A 270 15.51 -18.01 10.82
CA ASP A 270 16.04 -18.91 9.78
C ASP A 270 14.98 -19.93 9.31
N GLN A 271 14.00 -20.22 10.16
CA GLN A 271 12.90 -21.14 9.92
C GLN A 271 11.59 -20.42 9.58
N TRP A 272 11.64 -19.20 9.02
CA TRP A 272 10.44 -18.40 8.69
C TRP A 272 9.36 -19.15 7.87
N LYS A 273 9.76 -20.10 7.01
CA LYS A 273 8.83 -20.97 6.25
C LYS A 273 7.91 -21.80 7.16
N GLN A 274 8.33 -22.11 8.39
CA GLN A 274 7.52 -22.74 9.43
C GLN A 274 6.64 -21.72 10.18
N TRP A 275 7.03 -20.44 10.22
CA TRP A 275 6.22 -19.38 10.81
C TRP A 275 4.98 -19.06 9.95
N ILE A 276 5.10 -19.03 8.61
CA ILE A 276 3.98 -18.76 7.69
C ILE A 276 2.70 -19.57 8.03
N PRO A 277 2.72 -20.92 8.09
CA PRO A 277 1.50 -21.68 8.42
C PRO A 277 0.99 -21.43 9.83
N THR A 278 1.82 -21.01 10.78
CA THR A 278 1.33 -20.63 12.12
C THR A 278 0.57 -19.31 12.13
N ILE A 279 0.77 -18.43 11.15
CA ILE A 279 -0.07 -17.24 10.94
C ILE A 279 -1.53 -17.66 10.80
N LYS A 280 -1.80 -18.73 10.05
CA LYS A 280 -3.14 -19.31 9.86
C LYS A 280 -3.74 -19.90 11.15
N GLU A 281 -2.94 -20.10 12.21
CA GLU A 281 -3.43 -20.48 13.54
C GLU A 281 -3.72 -19.29 14.47
N LYS A 282 -3.00 -18.17 14.31
CA LYS A 282 -2.99 -17.00 15.22
C LYS A 282 -2.71 -15.69 14.47
N PRO A 283 -3.53 -15.26 13.51
CA PRO A 283 -3.29 -14.03 12.78
C PRO A 283 -3.47 -12.81 13.70
N ARG A 284 -2.71 -11.75 13.41
CA ARG A 284 -2.79 -10.43 14.04
C ARG A 284 -3.09 -9.37 12.99
N PRO A 285 -3.52 -8.15 13.38
CA PRO A 285 -3.55 -7.03 12.46
C PRO A 285 -2.17 -6.77 11.84
N VAL A 286 -2.20 -6.47 10.56
CA VAL A 286 -1.06 -6.05 9.74
C VAL A 286 -1.25 -4.60 9.27
N THR A 287 -2.49 -4.20 9.00
CA THR A 287 -2.89 -2.81 8.75
C THR A 287 -4.27 -2.54 9.35
N TYR A 288 -4.57 -1.28 9.66
CA TYR A 288 -5.85 -0.84 10.24
C TYR A 288 -6.55 0.18 9.34
N ARG A 289 -7.89 0.19 9.34
CA ARG A 289 -8.74 1.26 8.80
C ARG A 289 -9.52 1.88 9.97
N LEU A 290 -9.38 3.18 10.16
CA LEU A 290 -9.95 3.90 11.30
C LEU A 290 -11.01 4.91 10.86
N ARG A 291 -12.08 5.03 11.67
CA ARG A 291 -13.03 6.16 11.62
C ARG A 291 -13.07 6.86 12.99
N PRO A 292 -13.23 8.19 13.08
CA PRO A 292 -13.38 8.89 14.36
C PRO A 292 -14.58 8.37 15.15
N ILE A 293 -14.45 8.24 16.48
CA ILE A 293 -15.43 7.54 17.33
C ILE A 293 -16.86 8.11 17.28
N TYR A 294 -17.01 9.40 16.93
CA TYR A 294 -18.32 10.03 16.76
C TYR A 294 -19.10 9.54 15.54
N THR A 295 -18.49 8.88 14.55
CA THR A 295 -19.21 8.39 13.36
C THR A 295 -20.22 7.28 13.69
N LEU A 296 -20.09 6.64 14.86
CA LEU A 296 -21.02 5.64 15.40
C LEU A 296 -22.36 6.23 15.86
N LEU A 297 -22.43 7.54 16.10
CA LEU A 297 -23.63 8.22 16.58
C LEU A 297 -24.45 8.75 15.40
N PRO A 298 -25.80 8.75 15.46
CA PRO A 298 -26.63 9.21 14.35
C PRO A 298 -26.29 10.62 13.86
N VAL A 299 -26.32 10.82 12.54
CA VAL A 299 -26.10 12.12 11.89
C VAL A 299 -27.02 13.18 12.48
N GLY A 300 -26.47 14.35 12.82
CA GLY A 300 -27.24 15.48 13.36
C GLY A 300 -27.70 15.30 14.82
N SER A 301 -27.34 14.20 15.50
CA SER A 301 -27.54 14.11 16.95
C SER A 301 -26.63 15.10 17.71
N PRO A 302 -27.11 15.76 18.78
CA PRO A 302 -26.27 16.59 19.65
C PRO A 302 -25.06 15.81 20.19
N GLU A 303 -25.23 14.52 20.43
CA GLU A 303 -24.19 13.58 20.88
C GLU A 303 -23.05 13.44 19.87
N ARG A 304 -23.35 13.38 18.56
CA ARG A 304 -22.34 13.33 17.49
C ARG A 304 -21.53 14.61 17.45
N GLU A 305 -22.18 15.77 17.42
CA GLU A 305 -21.49 17.05 17.27
C GLU A 305 -20.66 17.45 18.51
N LYS A 306 -21.16 17.22 19.73
CA LYS A 306 -20.38 17.47 20.96
C LYS A 306 -19.13 16.58 21.04
N LEU A 307 -19.23 15.31 20.63
CA LEU A 307 -18.12 14.37 20.66
C LEU A 307 -17.12 14.63 19.52
N LYS A 308 -17.59 15.08 18.36
CA LYS A 308 -16.77 15.56 17.22
C LYS A 308 -15.92 16.77 17.60
N GLN A 309 -16.53 17.78 18.24
CA GLN A 309 -15.81 18.93 18.80
C GLN A 309 -14.76 18.50 19.84
N ALA A 310 -15.11 17.57 20.75
CA ALA A 310 -14.18 17.06 21.75
C ALA A 310 -13.01 16.28 21.12
N THR A 311 -13.28 15.45 20.12
CA THR A 311 -12.28 14.64 19.39
C THR A 311 -11.27 15.53 18.67
N PHE A 312 -11.75 16.52 17.90
CA PHE A 312 -10.90 17.48 17.19
C PHE A 312 -10.04 18.31 18.15
N SER A 313 -10.65 18.80 19.24
CA SER A 313 -9.96 19.65 20.22
C SER A 313 -8.84 18.89 20.95
N LEU A 314 -9.07 17.64 21.33
CA LEU A 314 -8.07 16.81 22.01
C LEU A 314 -6.99 16.31 21.04
N ARG A 315 -7.32 15.94 19.78
CA ARG A 315 -6.31 15.67 18.73
C ARG A 315 -5.37 16.88 18.55
N THR A 316 -5.95 18.09 18.49
CA THR A 316 -5.19 19.35 18.38
C THR A 316 -4.26 19.58 19.57
N GLU A 317 -4.74 19.36 20.80
CA GLU A 317 -3.92 19.47 22.01
C GLU A 317 -2.78 18.43 22.03
N MET A 318 -3.08 17.17 21.70
CA MET A 318 -2.09 16.09 21.64
C MET A 318 -0.98 16.39 20.62
N LYS A 319 -1.36 16.89 19.43
CA LYS A 319 -0.44 17.38 18.40
C LYS A 319 0.48 18.49 18.93
N ASN A 320 -0.08 19.50 19.59
CA ASN A 320 0.67 20.62 20.15
C ASN A 320 1.65 20.17 21.25
N ASN A 321 1.19 19.30 22.17
CA ASN A 321 2.02 18.75 23.24
C ASN A 321 3.20 17.92 22.70
N ALA A 322 2.97 17.12 21.65
CA ALA A 322 4.01 16.35 20.99
C ALA A 322 5.03 17.24 20.27
N SER A 323 4.58 18.28 19.55
CA SER A 323 5.49 19.26 18.94
C SER A 323 6.35 19.97 19.98
N GLN A 324 5.78 20.36 21.13
CA GLN A 324 6.54 20.94 22.24
C GLN A 324 7.58 19.97 22.82
N TYR A 325 7.24 18.68 22.97
CA TYR A 325 8.18 17.66 23.45
C TYR A 325 9.35 17.46 22.48
N ILE A 326 9.08 17.43 21.17
CA ILE A 326 10.11 17.34 20.13
C ILE A 326 11.00 18.59 20.15
N THR A 327 10.45 19.79 20.30
CA THR A 327 11.25 21.02 20.48
C THR A 327 12.15 20.94 21.72
N GLN A 328 11.67 20.39 22.85
CA GLN A 328 12.51 20.19 24.04
C GLN A 328 13.66 19.21 23.79
N LEU A 329 13.41 18.11 23.06
CA LEU A 329 14.45 17.16 22.66
C LEU A 329 15.46 17.76 21.66
N GLN A 330 15.06 18.75 20.85
CA GLN A 330 15.92 19.48 19.92
C GLN A 330 16.86 20.50 20.60
N LEU A 331 16.57 20.91 21.84
CA LEU A 331 17.45 21.79 22.62
C LEU A 331 18.63 21.05 23.28
N VAL A 332 18.67 19.71 23.22
CA VAL A 332 19.80 18.91 23.68
C VAL A 332 20.88 18.88 22.58
N PRO A 333 22.10 19.42 22.82
CA PRO A 333 23.12 19.49 21.78
C PRO A 333 23.58 18.09 21.33
N PRO A 334 23.76 17.85 20.02
CA PRO A 334 24.30 16.60 19.52
C PRO A 334 25.74 16.39 19.98
N GLN A 335 26.10 15.15 20.30
CA GLN A 335 27.46 14.78 20.70
C GLN A 335 28.41 14.65 19.49
N PRO A 336 29.74 14.60 19.70
CA PRO A 336 30.72 14.82 18.62
C PRO A 336 30.72 13.76 17.50
N ALA A 337 31.43 14.09 16.42
CA ALA A 337 31.31 13.45 15.12
C ALA A 337 31.47 11.90 15.12
N SER A 338 30.67 11.27 14.25
CA SER A 338 30.54 9.83 13.99
C SER A 338 31.82 8.99 14.20
N MET A 339 31.71 7.97 15.03
CA MET A 339 32.80 7.04 15.38
C MET A 339 33.08 5.99 14.29
N CYS A 340 33.34 6.44 13.06
CA CYS A 340 33.75 5.61 11.92
C CYS A 340 35.24 5.13 12.05
N ASN A 341 35.63 4.61 13.23
CA ASN A 341 36.93 3.99 13.54
C ASN A 341 36.69 2.62 14.26
N PRO A 342 37.37 1.52 13.89
CA PRO A 342 37.00 0.16 14.32
C PRO A 342 37.68 -0.36 15.61
N PRO A 343 36.92 -0.96 16.56
CA PRO A 343 37.43 -1.85 17.62
C PRO A 343 36.74 -3.25 17.67
N PRO A 344 37.24 -4.23 18.46
CA PRO A 344 36.88 -5.66 18.35
C PRO A 344 35.74 -6.20 19.28
N THR A 345 35.36 -7.47 19.06
CA THR A 345 34.28 -8.33 19.66
C THR A 345 34.70 -9.05 20.98
N PRO A 346 33.92 -9.92 21.71
CA PRO A 346 32.63 -10.66 21.44
C PRO A 346 31.57 -10.62 22.63
N PRO A 347 30.89 -11.73 23.11
CA PRO A 347 29.66 -12.44 22.64
C PRO A 347 28.39 -12.46 23.61
N PRO A 348 27.22 -13.10 23.28
CA PRO A 348 25.89 -12.87 23.92
C PRO A 348 25.01 -14.09 24.43
N THR A 349 23.79 -13.83 24.98
CA THR A 349 22.66 -14.75 25.42
C THR A 349 21.34 -13.93 25.71
N VAL A 350 20.08 -14.37 26.03
CA VAL A 350 19.11 -15.49 25.75
C VAL A 350 17.64 -15.09 26.25
N LEU A 351 16.57 -15.93 26.14
CA LEU A 351 15.10 -15.63 26.32
C LEU A 351 14.30 -16.52 27.34
N PHE A 352 12.99 -16.24 27.62
CA PHE A 352 11.88 -17.22 27.95
C PHE A 352 10.39 -16.64 27.96
N GLU A 353 9.32 -17.41 28.37
CA GLU A 353 7.92 -17.39 27.76
C GLU A 353 6.59 -17.28 28.64
N LYS A 354 5.39 -17.75 28.15
CA LYS A 354 3.93 -17.32 28.40
C LYS A 354 2.91 -18.33 29.07
N ARG A 355 1.62 -17.95 29.36
CA ARG A 355 0.31 -18.76 29.18
C ARG A 355 -1.09 -18.15 29.59
N SER A 356 -2.24 -18.84 29.27
CA SER A 356 -3.68 -18.39 29.27
C SER A 356 -4.80 -19.52 29.24
N LEU A 357 -6.13 -19.21 29.07
CA LEU A 357 -7.37 -20.00 28.60
C LEU A 357 -8.70 -19.26 29.05
N SER A 358 -10.02 -19.56 28.83
CA SER A 358 -10.99 -20.10 27.79
C SER A 358 -12.48 -20.02 28.37
N SER A 359 -13.70 -20.44 27.91
CA SER A 359 -14.49 -20.90 26.70
C SER A 359 -15.89 -21.51 27.15
N ALA A 360 -17.04 -21.72 26.45
CA ALA A 360 -17.84 -21.20 25.29
C ALA A 360 -19.18 -22.04 25.07
N PHE A 361 -20.33 -21.54 24.51
CA PHE A 361 -21.52 -22.34 24.04
C PHE A 361 -22.41 -21.64 22.94
N GLN A 362 -23.45 -22.30 22.35
CA GLN A 362 -23.79 -22.14 20.90
C GLN A 362 -25.26 -22.38 20.40
N LEU A 363 -25.72 -21.59 19.39
CA LEU A 363 -26.66 -21.82 18.24
C LEU A 363 -26.97 -20.46 17.53
N GLY A 364 -27.49 -20.27 16.29
CA GLY A 364 -27.71 -21.14 15.11
C GLY A 364 -29.11 -21.00 14.39
N SER A 365 -29.30 -21.04 13.04
CA SER A 365 -28.33 -21.13 11.91
C SER A 365 -28.80 -21.02 10.40
N GLU A 366 -30.06 -20.73 10.01
CA GLU A 366 -30.58 -21.09 8.63
C GLU A 366 -30.34 -20.11 7.43
N GLU A 367 -30.04 -18.81 7.63
CA GLU A 367 -30.12 -17.78 6.56
C GLU A 367 -28.86 -17.53 5.68
N VAL A 368 -27.81 -18.36 5.78
CA VAL A 368 -26.42 -17.95 5.39
C VAL A 368 -25.99 -18.28 3.94
N ASP A 369 -26.69 -19.13 3.19
CA ASP A 369 -26.22 -19.65 1.87
C ASP A 369 -26.19 -18.61 0.72
N GLU A 370 -26.79 -17.42 0.90
CA GLU A 370 -27.04 -16.45 -0.17
C GLU A 370 -25.78 -15.69 -0.64
N PHE A 371 -24.68 -15.67 0.12
CA PHE A 371 -23.56 -14.75 -0.14
C PHE A 371 -22.33 -15.37 -0.84
N CYS A 372 -22.33 -16.66 -1.20
CA CYS A 372 -21.09 -17.42 -1.44
C CYS A 372 -21.09 -18.39 -2.62
N PRO A 373 -19.92 -18.63 -3.27
CA PRO A 373 -18.68 -17.81 -3.30
C PRO A 373 -18.78 -16.55 -4.18
N TYR A 374 -18.01 -15.51 -3.88
CA TYR A 374 -17.79 -14.35 -4.77
C TYR A 374 -16.30 -14.04 -4.99
N VAL A 375 -15.99 -13.02 -5.78
CA VAL A 375 -14.63 -12.71 -6.25
C VAL A 375 -14.29 -11.23 -6.12
N SER A 376 -13.10 -10.96 -5.61
CA SER A 376 -12.47 -9.63 -5.53
C SER A 376 -11.29 -9.53 -6.50
N TYR A 377 -10.63 -8.36 -6.56
CA TYR A 377 -9.34 -8.16 -7.25
C TYR A 377 -8.17 -9.02 -6.74
N ASN A 378 -8.41 -9.95 -5.81
CA ASN A 378 -7.41 -10.72 -5.10
C ASN A 378 -7.64 -12.24 -5.15
N GLY A 379 -8.88 -12.68 -5.38
CA GLY A 379 -9.30 -14.08 -5.28
C GLY A 379 -10.77 -14.22 -4.85
N VAL A 380 -11.16 -15.45 -4.54
CA VAL A 380 -12.49 -15.89 -4.09
C VAL A 380 -12.70 -15.56 -2.61
N VAL A 381 -13.93 -15.17 -2.25
CA VAL A 381 -14.39 -14.81 -0.90
C VAL A 381 -15.64 -15.60 -0.52
N CYS A 382 -15.75 -16.04 0.75
CA CYS A 382 -16.90 -16.79 1.29
C CYS A 382 -17.26 -16.38 2.73
N HIS A 383 -18.52 -15.99 2.97
CA HIS A 383 -19.18 -15.95 4.27
C HIS A 383 -20.02 -17.22 4.52
N GLY A 384 -19.44 -18.21 5.22
CA GLY A 384 -20.22 -19.12 6.06
C GLY A 384 -20.62 -20.50 5.53
N LYS A 385 -20.58 -21.50 6.42
CA LYS A 385 -21.33 -22.80 6.45
C LYS A 385 -21.11 -23.54 7.77
N THR A 386 -22.14 -24.19 8.30
CA THR A 386 -22.05 -25.08 9.48
C THR A 386 -21.98 -26.57 9.09
N LYS A 387 -21.12 -27.34 9.79
CA LYS A 387 -21.00 -28.80 9.99
C LYS A 387 -21.32 -29.86 8.88
N LYS A 388 -21.99 -29.56 7.76
CA LYS A 388 -22.13 -30.48 6.59
C LYS A 388 -21.15 -30.08 5.48
N LYS A 389 -20.39 -31.06 4.99
CA LYS A 389 -19.36 -30.92 3.94
C LYS A 389 -19.83 -30.05 2.76
N LEU A 390 -19.30 -28.83 2.66
CA LEU A 390 -18.91 -28.27 1.36
C LEU A 390 -17.40 -28.49 1.24
N LEU A 391 -17.00 -29.56 0.54
CA LEU A 391 -15.60 -29.80 0.24
C LEU A 391 -15.22 -28.95 -0.97
N LEU A 392 -14.59 -27.80 -0.71
CA LEU A 392 -13.64 -27.19 -1.63
C LEU A 392 -12.26 -27.82 -1.31
N PRO A 393 -11.75 -28.74 -2.13
CA PRO A 393 -10.57 -29.50 -1.74
C PRO A 393 -9.30 -28.65 -1.81
N SER A 394 -8.47 -28.77 -0.76
CA SER A 394 -7.03 -28.50 -0.86
C SER A 394 -6.42 -29.35 -1.99
N ALA A 395 -5.35 -28.86 -2.62
CA ALA A 395 -4.74 -29.38 -3.85
C ALA A 395 -4.12 -30.80 -3.76
N ARG A 396 -4.49 -31.61 -2.76
CA ARG A 396 -4.01 -33.00 -2.54
C ARG A 396 -5.09 -34.05 -2.30
N MET A 397 -6.38 -33.73 -2.44
CA MET A 397 -7.43 -34.77 -2.54
C MET A 397 -8.43 -34.49 -3.66
N VAL A 398 -8.61 -35.51 -4.50
CA VAL A 398 -9.61 -35.55 -5.57
C VAL A 398 -10.98 -35.83 -4.94
N ASP A 399 -11.86 -34.84 -4.93
CA ASP A 399 -13.28 -35.03 -4.69
C ASP A 399 -14.05 -34.76 -5.99
N ASN A 400 -14.87 -35.71 -6.42
CA ASN A 400 -15.41 -35.76 -7.79
C ASN A 400 -16.73 -34.95 -7.97
N GLY A 401 -17.08 -34.11 -6.99
CA GLY A 401 -18.31 -33.31 -7.00
C GLY A 401 -18.16 -31.95 -7.71
N PRO A 402 -19.20 -31.46 -8.42
CA PRO A 402 -19.18 -30.13 -9.01
C PRO A 402 -19.21 -29.04 -7.92
N THR A 403 -18.34 -28.04 -8.05
CA THR A 403 -18.11 -26.95 -7.08
C THR A 403 -18.99 -25.73 -7.38
N LYS A 404 -19.49 -24.95 -6.41
CA LYS A 404 -20.16 -23.66 -6.74
C LYS A 404 -19.19 -22.73 -7.50
N LEU A 405 -19.56 -22.22 -8.68
CA LEU A 405 -18.73 -21.24 -9.41
C LEU A 405 -18.63 -19.91 -8.63
N PRO A 406 -17.45 -19.28 -8.50
CA PRO A 406 -17.31 -17.95 -7.88
C PRO A 406 -17.99 -16.81 -8.66
N ARG A 407 -18.73 -15.94 -7.96
CA ARG A 407 -19.39 -14.74 -8.51
C ARG A 407 -18.40 -13.60 -8.76
N GLY A 408 -18.17 -13.23 -10.02
CA GLY A 408 -17.56 -11.93 -10.39
C GLY A 408 -18.58 -10.81 -10.68
N VAL A 409 -19.87 -11.16 -10.70
CA VAL A 409 -21.01 -10.28 -10.98
C VAL A 409 -22.01 -10.33 -9.83
N GLY A 410 -22.89 -9.34 -9.75
CA GLY A 410 -23.81 -9.13 -8.62
C GLY A 410 -23.14 -8.55 -7.38
N MET A 411 -21.87 -8.20 -7.49
CA MET A 411 -21.09 -7.54 -6.43
C MET A 411 -21.23 -6.03 -6.53
N SER A 412 -21.41 -5.36 -5.41
CA SER A 412 -21.24 -3.91 -5.35
C SER A 412 -19.80 -3.48 -5.59
N PHE A 413 -19.64 -2.25 -6.06
CA PHE A 413 -18.36 -1.68 -6.44
C PHE A 413 -18.33 -0.19 -6.17
N ASP A 414 -17.21 0.32 -5.68
CA ASP A 414 -16.98 1.75 -5.56
C ASP A 414 -16.04 2.25 -6.66
N ILE A 415 -16.61 2.91 -7.67
CA ILE A 415 -15.85 3.42 -8.82
C ILE A 415 -14.81 4.49 -8.46
N ILE A 416 -14.92 5.06 -7.26
CA ILE A 416 -14.10 6.18 -6.79
C ILE A 416 -12.86 5.69 -6.03
N THR A 417 -12.89 4.49 -5.45
CA THR A 417 -11.74 3.86 -4.76
C THR A 417 -11.20 2.65 -5.53
N GLY A 418 -12.01 2.01 -6.37
CA GLY A 418 -11.68 0.71 -6.96
C GLY A 418 -11.82 -0.44 -5.96
N GLU A 419 -12.70 -0.32 -4.97
CA GLU A 419 -12.98 -1.39 -4.00
C GLU A 419 -14.23 -2.19 -4.41
N VAL A 420 -14.14 -3.52 -4.32
CA VAL A 420 -15.28 -4.44 -4.44
C VAL A 420 -15.94 -4.53 -3.06
N MET A 421 -17.23 -4.26 -2.99
CA MET A 421 -18.00 -4.12 -1.76
C MET A 421 -18.91 -5.35 -1.56
N PHE A 422 -20.02 -5.24 -0.81
CA PHE A 422 -20.90 -6.38 -0.53
C PHE A 422 -21.61 -6.98 -1.77
N PRO A 423 -22.03 -8.26 -1.74
CA PRO A 423 -22.92 -8.80 -2.76
C PRO A 423 -24.28 -8.10 -2.72
N ALA A 424 -24.74 -7.56 -3.85
CA ALA A 424 -25.99 -6.80 -3.95
C ALA A 424 -27.08 -7.51 -4.76
N LEU A 425 -26.73 -8.31 -5.78
CA LEU A 425 -27.72 -9.11 -6.51
C LEU A 425 -27.95 -10.48 -5.86
N GLN A 426 -29.19 -10.97 -5.95
CA GLN A 426 -29.53 -12.36 -5.67
C GLN A 426 -29.12 -13.24 -6.86
N LEU A 427 -28.27 -14.25 -6.60
CA LEU A 427 -27.75 -15.17 -7.62
C LEU A 427 -27.85 -16.62 -7.12
N THR A 428 -28.71 -17.42 -7.76
CA THR A 428 -29.04 -18.79 -7.34
C THR A 428 -28.29 -19.84 -8.17
N TYR A 429 -27.78 -20.89 -7.52
CA TYR A 429 -27.04 -21.96 -8.19
C TYR A 429 -27.99 -23.05 -8.72
N ASN A 430 -27.74 -23.53 -9.94
CA ASN A 430 -28.54 -24.59 -10.56
C ASN A 430 -27.70 -25.85 -10.80
N SER A 431 -27.96 -26.90 -10.01
CA SER A 431 -27.25 -28.19 -10.07
C SER A 431 -27.34 -28.92 -11.41
N SER A 432 -28.28 -28.56 -12.29
CA SER A 432 -28.36 -29.12 -13.66
C SER A 432 -27.38 -28.46 -14.64
N SER A 433 -26.87 -27.26 -14.32
CA SER A 433 -26.05 -26.45 -15.22
C SER A 433 -24.61 -26.39 -14.71
N THR A 434 -23.68 -27.05 -15.40
CA THR A 434 -22.25 -27.08 -15.03
C THR A 434 -21.33 -26.64 -16.15
N TRP A 435 -20.28 -25.89 -15.81
CA TRP A 435 -19.14 -25.58 -16.67
C TRP A 435 -17.91 -26.38 -16.20
N VAL A 436 -17.13 -26.92 -17.13
CA VAL A 436 -15.88 -27.61 -16.83
C VAL A 436 -14.72 -26.72 -17.24
N ASP A 437 -13.81 -26.43 -16.31
CA ASP A 437 -12.59 -25.70 -16.61
C ASP A 437 -11.75 -26.47 -17.64
N PRO A 438 -11.46 -25.91 -18.83
CA PRO A 438 -10.67 -26.59 -19.85
C PRO A 438 -9.25 -26.91 -19.38
N SER A 439 -8.72 -26.18 -18.38
CA SER A 439 -7.37 -26.35 -17.86
C SER A 439 -7.29 -27.46 -16.81
N THR A 440 -7.98 -27.34 -15.67
CA THR A 440 -7.92 -28.32 -14.56
C THR A 440 -8.90 -29.49 -14.69
N LYS A 441 -9.84 -29.43 -15.64
CA LYS A 441 -10.99 -30.36 -15.77
C LYS A 441 -11.95 -30.37 -14.57
N LYS A 442 -11.82 -29.42 -13.64
CA LYS A 442 -12.74 -29.27 -12.51
C LYS A 442 -14.12 -28.78 -12.99
N SER A 443 -15.18 -29.39 -12.49
CA SER A 443 -16.57 -29.01 -12.82
C SER A 443 -17.13 -28.01 -11.80
N PHE A 444 -17.87 -27.02 -12.29
CA PHE A 444 -18.46 -25.94 -11.51
C PHE A 444 -19.95 -25.74 -11.82
N ILE A 445 -20.76 -25.62 -10.77
CA ILE A 445 -22.20 -25.32 -10.82
C ILE A 445 -22.41 -23.85 -11.16
N LEU A 446 -23.25 -23.57 -12.16
CA LEU A 446 -23.55 -22.24 -12.68
C LEU A 446 -24.73 -21.56 -11.96
N PHE A 447 -24.86 -20.25 -12.21
CA PHE A 447 -25.98 -19.42 -11.79
C PHE A 447 -27.18 -19.58 -12.73
N ASN A 448 -28.40 -19.37 -12.23
CA ASN A 448 -29.60 -19.21 -13.08
C ASN A 448 -29.62 -17.85 -13.80
N GLU A 449 -29.02 -16.83 -13.18
CA GLU A 449 -29.16 -15.43 -13.56
C GLU A 449 -28.03 -14.96 -14.48
N ALA A 450 -26.78 -15.42 -14.22
CA ALA A 450 -25.62 -15.02 -15.00
C ALA A 450 -25.32 -15.97 -16.18
N ILE A 451 -24.94 -15.39 -17.31
CA ILE A 451 -24.42 -16.09 -18.49
C ILE A 451 -22.90 -16.21 -18.34
N LEU A 452 -22.35 -17.42 -18.44
CA LEU A 452 -20.92 -17.65 -18.59
C LEU A 452 -20.52 -17.63 -20.06
N LYS A 453 -19.43 -16.92 -20.37
CA LYS A 453 -18.79 -16.89 -21.69
C LYS A 453 -17.33 -17.30 -21.52
N SER A 454 -16.76 -18.00 -22.50
CA SER A 454 -15.32 -18.29 -22.51
C SER A 454 -14.52 -16.99 -22.50
N ALA A 455 -13.41 -16.94 -21.77
CA ALA A 455 -12.56 -15.76 -21.79
C ALA A 455 -11.94 -15.56 -23.17
N PRO A 456 -11.86 -14.31 -23.68
CA PRO A 456 -10.99 -14.00 -24.81
C PRO A 456 -9.53 -14.11 -24.37
N THR A 457 -8.66 -14.55 -25.27
CA THR A 457 -7.20 -14.41 -25.08
C THR A 457 -6.88 -12.93 -24.91
N LYS A 458 -6.47 -12.53 -23.71
CA LYS A 458 -6.01 -11.17 -23.42
C LYS A 458 -4.52 -11.07 -23.70
N SER A 459 -4.10 -9.97 -24.33
CA SER A 459 -2.69 -9.62 -24.42
C SER A 459 -2.14 -9.28 -23.04
N VAL A 460 -0.81 -9.29 -22.93
CA VAL A 460 -0.14 -8.50 -21.89
C VAL A 460 -0.62 -7.05 -21.99
N PHE A 461 -0.85 -6.40 -20.85
CA PHE A 461 -1.16 -4.98 -20.77
C PHE A 461 -0.02 -4.29 -20.03
N GLU A 462 0.65 -3.34 -20.69
CA GLU A 462 1.72 -2.55 -20.11
C GLU A 462 1.40 -1.05 -20.19
N HIS A 463 1.89 -0.29 -19.21
CA HIS A 463 1.83 1.17 -19.25
C HIS A 463 3.00 1.79 -18.49
N MET A 464 3.52 2.91 -19.01
CA MET A 464 4.56 3.72 -18.38
C MET A 464 4.00 5.10 -18.07
N PHE A 465 3.70 5.33 -16.79
CA PHE A 465 3.37 6.65 -16.28
C PHE A 465 4.66 7.45 -16.09
N LYS A 466 4.71 8.70 -16.57
CA LYS A 466 5.88 9.58 -16.38
C LYS A 466 5.73 10.50 -15.16
N ASN A 467 4.52 10.60 -14.63
CA ASN A 467 4.08 11.51 -13.57
C ASN A 467 2.65 11.14 -13.13
N GLU A 468 2.08 11.91 -12.22
CA GLU A 468 0.74 11.74 -11.65
C GLU A 468 -0.39 12.06 -12.64
N GLU A 469 -0.21 13.09 -13.47
CA GLU A 469 -1.20 13.51 -14.47
C GLU A 469 -1.34 12.44 -15.57
N ASP A 470 -0.24 11.84 -16.04
CA ASP A 470 -0.26 10.66 -16.93
C ASP A 470 -1.13 9.54 -16.33
N MET A 471 -1.04 9.31 -15.01
CA MET A 471 -1.78 8.25 -14.30
C MET A 471 -3.24 8.64 -14.04
N PHE A 472 -3.51 9.90 -13.72
CA PHE A 472 -4.85 10.46 -13.61
C PHE A 472 -5.59 10.39 -14.94
N GLN A 473 -4.97 10.82 -16.04
CA GLN A 473 -5.53 10.77 -17.40
C GLN A 473 -5.75 9.33 -17.90
N PHE A 474 -4.94 8.37 -17.48
CA PHE A 474 -5.15 6.94 -17.76
C PHE A 474 -6.36 6.35 -17.03
N TRP A 475 -6.65 6.81 -15.82
CA TRP A 475 -7.77 6.33 -15.01
C TRP A 475 -9.08 7.09 -15.27
N GLN A 476 -9.04 8.42 -15.41
CA GLN A 476 -10.22 9.30 -15.43
C GLN A 476 -11.31 8.86 -16.43
N PRO A 477 -11.02 8.48 -17.68
CA PRO A 477 -12.04 8.03 -18.63
C PRO A 477 -12.70 6.70 -18.22
N LYS A 478 -11.96 5.84 -17.50
CA LYS A 478 -12.42 4.50 -17.10
C LYS A 478 -13.43 4.56 -15.96
N TYR A 479 -13.45 5.62 -15.16
CA TYR A 479 -14.49 5.86 -14.15
C TYR A 479 -15.86 6.23 -14.74
N VAL A 480 -15.93 6.65 -16.01
CA VAL A 480 -17.16 7.18 -16.61
C VAL A 480 -17.82 6.17 -17.55
N SER A 481 -17.04 5.45 -18.35
CA SER A 481 -17.58 4.50 -19.34
C SER A 481 -16.61 3.40 -19.80
N GLY A 482 -15.38 3.38 -19.30
CA GLY A 482 -14.37 2.39 -19.68
C GLY A 482 -14.36 1.16 -18.79
N PRO A 483 -13.72 0.05 -19.24
CA PRO A 483 -13.49 -1.09 -18.38
C PRO A 483 -12.45 -0.76 -17.29
N LEU A 484 -12.72 -1.20 -16.06
CA LEU A 484 -11.75 -1.13 -14.97
C LEU A 484 -10.94 -2.42 -14.91
N TYR A 485 -9.63 -2.31 -14.80
CA TYR A 485 -8.70 -3.45 -14.80
C TYR A 485 -8.43 -3.94 -13.38
N GLY A 486 -7.77 -5.09 -13.23
CA GLY A 486 -7.32 -5.59 -11.95
C GLY A 486 -6.06 -4.90 -11.41
N GLY A 487 -5.58 -5.39 -10.26
CA GLY A 487 -4.28 -4.97 -9.70
C GLY A 487 -4.19 -3.48 -9.39
N GLU A 488 -3.03 -2.85 -9.63
CA GLU A 488 -2.86 -1.41 -9.44
C GLU A 488 -3.64 -0.56 -10.46
N PHE A 489 -3.84 -1.02 -11.70
CA PHE A 489 -4.65 -0.26 -12.68
C PHE A 489 -6.12 -0.11 -12.27
N GLY A 490 -6.63 -0.93 -11.34
CA GLY A 490 -7.98 -0.84 -10.81
C GLY A 490 -8.14 -0.03 -9.52
N ARG A 491 -7.05 0.24 -8.77
CA ARG A 491 -7.12 0.82 -7.42
C ARG A 491 -6.80 2.30 -7.42
N VAL A 492 -7.82 3.11 -7.14
CA VAL A 492 -7.69 4.56 -6.99
C VAL A 492 -7.16 4.86 -5.60
N LYS A 493 -6.06 5.62 -5.51
CA LYS A 493 -5.52 6.10 -4.24
C LYS A 493 -5.06 7.55 -4.41
N LYS A 494 -4.85 8.24 -3.29
CA LYS A 494 -4.24 9.58 -3.23
C LYS A 494 -2.91 9.59 -4.02
N PHE A 495 -2.68 10.62 -4.82
CA PHE A 495 -1.55 10.75 -5.75
C PHE A 495 -0.24 11.13 -5.07
N MET A 496 -0.26 11.84 -3.95
CA MET A 496 0.94 12.26 -3.19
C MET A 496 1.76 11.05 -2.68
N PRO A 497 1.17 9.94 -2.21
CA PRO A 497 1.85 8.66 -2.06
C PRO A 497 2.58 8.16 -3.32
N TYR A 498 1.97 8.27 -4.51
CA TYR A 498 2.62 7.86 -5.76
C TYR A 498 3.74 8.84 -6.17
N TYR A 499 3.56 10.16 -6.02
CA TYR A 499 4.62 11.15 -6.28
C TYR A 499 5.86 10.86 -5.42
N ASN A 500 5.67 10.81 -4.10
CA ASN A 500 6.76 10.57 -3.16
C ASN A 500 7.43 9.22 -3.41
N LYS A 501 6.66 8.17 -3.76
CA LYS A 501 7.20 6.83 -3.99
C LYS A 501 7.88 6.66 -5.35
N TYR A 502 7.34 7.20 -6.45
CA TYR A 502 7.74 6.83 -7.82
C TYR A 502 8.24 7.98 -8.70
N PHE A 503 7.82 9.23 -8.48
CA PHE A 503 8.03 10.32 -9.45
C PHE A 503 8.90 11.48 -8.93
N SER A 504 9.04 11.61 -7.61
CA SER A 504 9.80 12.66 -6.89
C SER A 504 11.31 12.75 -7.18
N LYS A 505 11.85 11.88 -8.06
CA LYS A 505 13.28 11.73 -8.37
C LYS A 505 13.57 11.66 -9.87
N ASP A 506 12.66 12.21 -10.68
CA ASP A 506 12.63 12.07 -12.14
C ASP A 506 12.75 10.59 -12.55
N GLU A 507 11.89 9.80 -11.90
CA GLU A 507 11.65 8.38 -12.10
C GLU A 507 10.24 8.22 -12.72
N TYR A 508 10.06 7.20 -13.56
CA TYR A 508 8.80 6.82 -14.19
C TYR A 508 8.33 5.48 -13.61
N LEU A 509 7.02 5.29 -13.49
CA LEU A 509 6.41 4.04 -13.03
C LEU A 509 5.95 3.23 -14.25
N TRP A 510 6.62 2.12 -14.51
CA TRP A 510 6.14 1.11 -15.46
C TRP A 510 5.42 0.00 -14.70
N ILE A 511 4.25 -0.38 -15.21
CA ILE A 511 3.46 -1.52 -14.72
C ILE A 511 3.11 -2.42 -15.90
N GLN A 512 3.36 -3.72 -15.75
CA GLN A 512 2.93 -4.76 -16.67
C GLN A 512 2.01 -5.74 -15.95
N GLN A 513 0.91 -6.09 -16.61
CA GLN A 513 -0.03 -7.11 -16.18
C GLN A 513 -0.13 -8.18 -17.26
N THR A 514 0.12 -9.44 -16.86
CA THR A 514 -0.11 -10.63 -17.70
C THR A 514 -1.38 -11.33 -17.20
N PRO A 515 -2.55 -11.08 -17.82
CA PRO A 515 -3.81 -11.69 -17.42
C PRO A 515 -3.96 -13.13 -17.95
N TYR A 516 -4.32 -14.04 -17.06
CA TYR A 516 -4.67 -15.43 -17.30
C TYR A 516 -6.19 -15.61 -17.11
N ALA A 517 -6.95 -15.10 -18.07
CA ALA A 517 -8.41 -15.11 -18.02
C ALA A 517 -9.00 -16.50 -18.27
N LEU A 518 -9.96 -16.91 -17.44
CA LEU A 518 -10.63 -18.21 -17.51
C LEU A 518 -12.03 -18.09 -18.15
N PHE A 519 -12.84 -17.17 -17.65
CA PHE A 519 -14.22 -16.96 -18.12
C PHE A 519 -14.68 -15.51 -17.86
N SER A 520 -15.71 -15.10 -18.60
CA SER A 520 -16.48 -13.88 -18.33
C SER A 520 -17.86 -14.25 -17.82
N LEU A 521 -18.40 -13.44 -16.91
CA LEU A 521 -19.76 -13.52 -16.40
C LEU A 521 -20.53 -12.25 -16.76
N GLU A 522 -21.81 -12.39 -17.09
CA GLU A 522 -22.71 -11.30 -17.49
C GLU A 522 -24.13 -11.59 -16.98
N VAL A 523 -24.71 -10.70 -16.16
CA VAL A 523 -26.12 -10.80 -15.74
C VAL A 523 -26.99 -9.98 -16.71
N PRO A 524 -27.98 -10.58 -17.40
CA PRO A 524 -28.91 -9.82 -18.24
C PRO A 524 -29.84 -8.96 -17.38
N ALA A 525 -30.15 -7.74 -17.82
CA ALA A 525 -30.99 -6.79 -17.08
C ALA A 525 -32.32 -7.39 -16.58
N ALA A 526 -33.02 -8.15 -17.43
CA ALA A 526 -34.29 -8.82 -17.11
C ALA A 526 -34.19 -9.95 -16.05
N LYS A 527 -32.98 -10.29 -15.57
CA LYS A 527 -32.74 -11.23 -14.47
C LYS A 527 -32.10 -10.58 -13.24
N MET A 528 -31.82 -9.28 -13.27
CA MET A 528 -31.23 -8.60 -12.12
C MET A 528 -32.31 -8.42 -11.04
N LYS A 529 -32.03 -8.95 -9.85
CA LYS A 529 -32.79 -8.72 -8.62
C LYS A 529 -31.81 -8.44 -7.51
N LEU A 530 -32.14 -7.51 -6.63
CA LEU A 530 -31.38 -7.32 -5.39
C LEU A 530 -31.56 -8.55 -4.48
N ASN A 531 -30.65 -8.71 -3.51
CA ASN A 531 -30.87 -9.61 -2.38
C ASN A 531 -31.48 -8.85 -1.19
N ARG A 532 -32.01 -9.58 -0.20
CA ARG A 532 -32.75 -9.00 0.94
C ARG A 532 -31.96 -7.92 1.69
N LEU A 533 -30.64 -8.04 1.80
CA LEU A 533 -29.82 -7.04 2.50
C LEU A 533 -29.66 -5.75 1.69
N ALA A 534 -29.54 -5.86 0.36
CA ALA A 534 -29.50 -4.69 -0.54
C ALA A 534 -30.84 -3.96 -0.58
N GLU A 535 -31.95 -4.71 -0.66
CA GLU A 535 -33.32 -4.17 -0.55
C GLU A 535 -33.53 -3.46 0.79
N GLN A 536 -33.11 -4.09 1.90
CA GLN A 536 -33.17 -3.52 3.24
C GLN A 536 -32.33 -2.25 3.36
N ALA A 537 -31.10 -2.23 2.83
CA ALA A 537 -30.23 -1.06 2.88
C ALA A 537 -30.81 0.14 2.10
N ILE A 538 -31.47 -0.09 0.96
CA ILE A 538 -32.21 0.95 0.25
C ILE A 538 -33.41 1.43 1.08
N SER A 539 -34.18 0.52 1.70
CA SER A 539 -35.35 0.88 2.52
C SER A 539 -35.02 1.72 3.76
N MET A 540 -33.74 1.74 4.17
CA MET A 540 -33.23 2.55 5.28
C MET A 540 -32.77 3.96 4.86
N LEU A 541 -32.78 4.29 3.56
CA LEU A 541 -32.40 5.62 3.08
C LEU A 541 -33.53 6.63 3.34
N PRO A 542 -33.24 7.83 3.90
CA PRO A 542 -34.26 8.83 4.15
C PRO A 542 -34.65 9.58 2.86
N ALA A 543 -35.95 9.82 2.68
CA ALA A 543 -36.48 10.63 1.58
C ALA A 543 -36.02 12.10 1.65
N VAL A 544 -35.75 12.63 2.84
CA VAL A 544 -35.07 13.93 3.01
C VAL A 544 -33.56 13.73 2.86
N TYR A 545 -32.95 14.41 1.88
CA TYR A 545 -31.53 14.28 1.58
C TYR A 545 -30.64 14.54 2.80
N ASN A 546 -29.91 13.51 3.24
CA ASN A 546 -28.90 13.62 4.28
C ASN A 546 -27.55 13.14 3.74
N ALA A 547 -26.65 14.09 3.44
CA ALA A 547 -25.38 13.83 2.77
C ALA A 547 -24.47 12.86 3.55
N GLU A 548 -24.52 12.82 4.88
CA GLU A 548 -23.69 11.89 5.68
C GLU A 548 -24.29 10.48 5.67
N VAL A 549 -25.61 10.31 5.79
CA VAL A 549 -26.27 8.98 5.68
C VAL A 549 -26.03 8.37 4.29
N TYR A 550 -26.13 9.17 3.24
CA TYR A 550 -25.84 8.71 1.88
C TYR A 550 -24.32 8.50 1.65
N LYS A 551 -23.42 9.24 2.34
CA LYS A 551 -21.97 8.95 2.37
C LYS A 551 -21.70 7.60 3.04
N ASP A 552 -22.37 7.27 4.15
CA ASP A 552 -22.19 6.00 4.86
C ASP A 552 -22.80 4.81 4.09
N PHE A 553 -23.93 4.97 3.40
CA PHE A 553 -24.43 4.00 2.43
C PHE A 553 -23.39 3.75 1.32
N MET A 554 -22.94 4.80 0.63
CA MET A 554 -21.97 4.70 -0.48
C MET A 554 -20.59 4.20 -0.02
N GLY A 555 -20.21 4.41 1.24
CA GLY A 555 -18.98 3.89 1.85
C GLY A 555 -19.08 2.41 2.25
N THR A 556 -20.30 1.88 2.40
CA THR A 556 -20.55 0.47 2.76
C THR A 556 -20.88 -0.37 1.53
N TRP A 557 -21.72 0.16 0.62
CA TRP A 557 -22.25 -0.50 -0.56
C TRP A 557 -21.65 0.00 -1.88
N GLY A 558 -20.66 0.89 -1.85
CA GLY A 558 -20.08 1.48 -3.06
C GLY A 558 -21.06 2.36 -3.83
N THR A 559 -20.74 2.64 -5.09
CA THR A 559 -21.51 3.52 -5.99
C THR A 559 -22.27 2.76 -7.09
N HIS A 560 -21.84 1.53 -7.37
CA HIS A 560 -22.26 0.72 -8.50
C HIS A 560 -22.46 -0.74 -8.12
N ILE A 561 -23.04 -1.53 -9.03
CA ILE A 561 -23.11 -2.99 -9.01
C ILE A 561 -22.48 -3.52 -10.30
N ILE A 562 -21.54 -4.47 -10.17
CA ILE A 562 -20.91 -5.18 -11.29
C ILE A 562 -21.93 -6.11 -11.93
N VAL A 563 -22.25 -5.86 -13.20
CA VAL A 563 -23.16 -6.71 -13.98
C VAL A 563 -22.43 -7.52 -15.04
N LYS A 564 -21.18 -7.15 -15.38
CA LYS A 564 -20.31 -7.91 -16.28
C LYS A 564 -18.84 -7.83 -15.86
N SER A 565 -18.17 -8.97 -15.85
CA SER A 565 -16.79 -9.12 -15.37
C SER A 565 -16.00 -10.16 -16.16
N LEU A 566 -14.68 -10.03 -16.15
CA LEU A 566 -13.72 -11.05 -16.56
C LEU A 566 -12.98 -11.59 -15.33
N LEU A 567 -12.88 -12.92 -15.24
CA LEU A 567 -12.26 -13.62 -14.11
C LEU A 567 -11.10 -14.50 -14.56
N GLY A 568 -10.17 -14.74 -13.64
CA GLY A 568 -9.02 -15.61 -13.86
C GLY A 568 -7.91 -15.30 -12.86
N GLY A 569 -6.66 -15.23 -13.29
CA GLY A 569 -5.54 -14.80 -12.46
C GLY A 569 -4.67 -13.80 -13.20
N MET A 570 -3.74 -13.16 -12.52
CA MET A 570 -2.86 -12.18 -13.14
C MET A 570 -1.49 -12.14 -12.48
N TYR A 571 -0.46 -12.03 -13.31
CA TYR A 571 0.90 -11.72 -12.86
C TYR A 571 1.17 -10.24 -13.13
N GLU A 572 1.43 -9.47 -12.07
CA GLU A 572 1.70 -8.03 -12.13
C GLU A 572 3.16 -7.75 -11.76
N GLU A 573 3.85 -6.96 -12.58
CA GLU A 573 5.22 -6.51 -12.37
C GLU A 573 5.28 -4.98 -12.39
N GLN A 574 6.06 -4.39 -11.49
CA GLN A 574 6.21 -2.95 -11.35
C GLN A 574 7.69 -2.57 -11.28
N ALA A 575 8.10 -1.58 -12.05
CA ALA A 575 9.46 -1.04 -12.00
C ALA A 575 9.48 0.50 -12.02
N LYS A 576 10.49 1.06 -11.37
CA LYS A 576 10.98 2.41 -11.63
C LYS A 576 11.87 2.37 -12.86
N LEU A 577 11.80 3.42 -13.67
CA LEU A 577 12.72 3.70 -14.77
C LEU A 577 13.25 5.12 -14.57
N LYS A 578 14.55 5.36 -14.72
CA LYS A 578 15.07 6.75 -14.76
C LYS A 578 14.58 7.47 -16.01
N ALA A 579 14.12 8.72 -15.86
CA ALA A 579 13.56 9.51 -16.97
C ALA A 579 14.48 9.60 -18.20
N CYS A 580 15.80 9.61 -17.99
CA CYS A 580 16.79 9.61 -19.07
C CYS A 580 16.82 8.34 -19.96
N LEU A 581 16.06 7.28 -19.63
CA LEU A 581 15.86 6.12 -20.50
C LEU A 581 15.01 6.42 -21.74
N THR A 582 14.18 7.47 -21.73
CA THR A 582 13.28 7.80 -22.86
C THR A 582 13.85 8.85 -23.82
N LEU A 583 15.17 8.90 -23.98
CA LEU A 583 15.80 9.76 -24.99
C LEU A 583 15.42 9.28 -26.41
N PRO A 584 15.23 10.19 -27.40
CA PRO A 584 14.63 9.84 -28.71
C PRO A 584 15.35 8.76 -29.54
N GLN A 585 16.59 8.42 -29.17
CA GLN A 585 17.37 7.33 -29.78
C GLN A 585 16.75 5.95 -29.48
N TYR A 586 15.98 5.82 -28.39
CA TYR A 586 15.13 4.67 -28.07
C TYR A 586 13.67 5.06 -28.24
N ASN A 587 13.16 4.98 -29.46
CA ASN A 587 11.79 5.38 -29.80
C ASN A 587 10.74 4.48 -29.08
N PRO A 588 9.93 5.01 -28.15
CA PRO A 588 9.10 4.21 -27.24
C PRO A 588 7.94 3.45 -27.90
N THR A 589 7.71 3.61 -29.20
CA THR A 589 6.70 2.83 -29.94
C THR A 589 7.15 1.42 -30.32
N ASN A 590 8.44 1.09 -30.18
CA ASN A 590 9.02 -0.21 -30.52
C ASN A 590 9.62 -0.96 -29.29
N THR A 591 9.35 -0.51 -28.06
CA THR A 591 10.15 -0.89 -26.87
C THR A 591 9.72 -2.14 -26.11
N THR A 592 8.68 -2.87 -26.50
CA THR A 592 8.26 -4.13 -25.84
C THR A 592 9.42 -5.14 -25.70
N GLY A 593 10.25 -5.28 -26.74
CA GLY A 593 11.47 -6.10 -26.68
C GLY A 593 12.47 -5.59 -25.63
N ASN A 594 12.78 -4.30 -25.65
CA ASN A 594 13.84 -3.71 -24.83
C ASN A 594 13.44 -3.47 -23.36
N ILE A 595 12.16 -3.29 -23.04
CA ILE A 595 11.72 -3.14 -21.64
C ILE A 595 11.68 -4.49 -20.92
N SER A 596 11.51 -5.61 -21.64
CA SER A 596 11.61 -6.95 -21.05
C SER A 596 12.94 -7.20 -20.31
N CYS A 597 14.02 -6.52 -20.72
CA CYS A 597 15.33 -6.51 -20.06
C CYS A 597 15.34 -6.02 -18.60
N VAL A 598 14.29 -5.32 -18.14
CA VAL A 598 14.15 -4.92 -16.74
C VAL A 598 13.84 -6.14 -15.84
N PHE A 599 13.31 -7.23 -16.43
CA PHE A 599 12.87 -8.44 -15.73
C PHE A 599 13.58 -9.71 -16.20
N LEU A 600 14.17 -9.70 -17.39
CA LEU A 600 15.02 -10.77 -17.95
C LEU A 600 16.50 -10.49 -17.66
N ASN A 601 17.23 -11.51 -17.21
CA ASN A 601 18.54 -11.34 -16.58
C ASN A 601 19.73 -11.78 -17.46
N ALA A 602 19.61 -11.70 -18.79
CA ALA A 602 20.32 -12.61 -19.70
C ALA A 602 20.90 -12.01 -21.01
N SER A 603 21.08 -10.70 -21.14
CA SER A 603 21.86 -10.14 -22.27
C SER A 603 22.72 -8.93 -21.90
N LEU A 604 23.80 -8.71 -22.66
CA LEU A 604 24.68 -7.55 -22.49
C LEU A 604 23.98 -6.22 -22.84
N GLU A 605 22.99 -6.28 -23.73
CA GLU A 605 22.15 -5.16 -24.16
C GLU A 605 21.17 -4.75 -23.04
N CYS A 606 20.65 -5.73 -22.30
CA CYS A 606 19.77 -5.50 -21.15
C CYS A 606 20.44 -4.74 -19.99
N LEU A 607 21.78 -4.82 -19.86
CA LEU A 607 22.53 -4.19 -18.77
C LEU A 607 22.29 -2.67 -18.68
N HIS A 608 22.04 -2.00 -19.81
CA HIS A 608 21.73 -0.57 -19.84
C HIS A 608 20.45 -0.24 -19.07
N PHE A 609 19.40 -1.04 -19.27
CA PHE A 609 18.10 -0.87 -18.62
C PHE A 609 18.18 -1.26 -17.15
N GLN A 610 18.76 -2.42 -16.84
CA GLN A 610 18.90 -2.91 -15.46
C GLN A 610 19.61 -1.90 -14.53
N GLN A 611 20.67 -1.24 -15.00
CA GLN A 611 21.38 -0.19 -14.25
C GLN A 611 20.55 1.08 -13.99
N ARG A 612 19.43 1.27 -14.69
CA ARG A 612 18.59 2.47 -14.70
C ARG A 612 17.14 2.16 -14.30
N SER A 613 16.90 0.95 -13.80
CA SER A 613 15.61 0.47 -13.30
C SER A 613 15.72 -0.09 -11.89
N ASP A 614 14.64 -0.01 -11.10
CA ASP A 614 14.51 -0.68 -9.79
C ASP A 614 13.18 -1.47 -9.81
N VAL A 615 13.22 -2.79 -9.69
CA VAL A 615 12.02 -3.65 -9.69
C VAL A 615 11.39 -3.60 -8.30
N ILE A 616 10.18 -3.05 -8.22
CA ILE A 616 9.55 -2.63 -6.95
C ILE A 616 8.58 -3.70 -6.44
N ALA A 617 7.91 -4.39 -7.35
CA ALA A 617 6.98 -5.46 -7.02
C ALA A 617 6.88 -6.49 -8.15
N LYS A 618 6.74 -7.76 -7.76
CA LYS A 618 6.22 -8.86 -8.57
C LYS A 618 5.09 -9.48 -7.75
N ARG A 619 3.91 -9.66 -8.34
CA ARG A 619 2.69 -10.07 -7.62
C ARG A 619 1.91 -11.11 -8.42
N TYR A 620 1.43 -12.12 -7.72
CA TYR A 620 0.41 -13.05 -8.22
C TYR A 620 -0.96 -12.64 -7.65
N ILE A 621 -1.96 -12.56 -8.52
CA ILE A 621 -3.32 -12.11 -8.21
C ILE A 621 -4.29 -13.22 -8.59
N GLY A 622 -5.04 -13.74 -7.61
CA GLY A 622 -5.75 -15.02 -7.75
C GLY A 622 -4.78 -16.22 -7.74
N GLY A 623 -5.34 -17.43 -7.76
CA GLY A 623 -4.59 -18.67 -7.54
C GLY A 623 -4.06 -18.81 -6.10
N ASP A 624 -3.15 -19.75 -5.91
CA ASP A 624 -2.44 -20.01 -4.66
C ASP A 624 -1.10 -19.26 -4.67
N ALA A 625 -1.00 -18.23 -3.82
CA ALA A 625 0.16 -17.34 -3.78
C ALA A 625 1.39 -17.96 -3.05
N GLU A 626 1.24 -19.11 -2.37
CA GLU A 626 2.40 -19.88 -1.88
C GLU A 626 3.18 -20.51 -3.05
N VAL A 627 2.57 -20.66 -4.24
CA VAL A 627 3.19 -21.26 -5.43
C VAL A 627 3.99 -20.22 -6.23
N ILE A 628 5.27 -20.08 -5.89
CA ILE A 628 6.17 -19.07 -6.50
C ILE A 628 6.50 -19.35 -7.99
N GLU A 629 6.31 -20.59 -8.46
CA GLU A 629 6.54 -21.00 -9.84
C GLU A 629 5.32 -20.68 -10.74
N LYS A 630 5.50 -19.73 -11.66
CA LYS A 630 4.46 -19.18 -12.55
C LYS A 630 3.60 -20.24 -13.26
N ASP A 631 4.16 -21.34 -13.73
CA ASP A 631 3.43 -22.39 -14.46
C ASP A 631 2.70 -23.38 -13.55
N ASN A 632 3.10 -23.48 -12.28
CA ASN A 632 2.37 -24.23 -11.27
C ASN A 632 1.28 -23.35 -10.62
N TRP A 633 1.55 -22.07 -10.38
CA TRP A 633 0.56 -21.09 -9.97
C TRP A 633 -0.61 -21.01 -10.96
N GLN A 634 -0.35 -20.97 -12.27
CA GLN A 634 -1.40 -20.97 -13.32
C GLN A 634 -2.43 -22.10 -13.13
N LYS A 635 -2.00 -23.29 -12.69
CA LYS A 635 -2.88 -24.46 -12.47
C LYS A 635 -3.80 -24.31 -11.26
N THR A 636 -3.50 -23.38 -10.35
CA THR A 636 -4.31 -23.10 -9.16
C THR A 636 -5.35 -21.99 -9.37
N ILE A 637 -5.25 -21.23 -10.47
CA ILE A 637 -6.09 -20.05 -10.72
C ILE A 637 -7.59 -20.39 -10.68
N SER A 638 -8.04 -21.52 -11.23
CA SER A 638 -9.46 -21.87 -11.21
C SER A 638 -9.98 -22.37 -9.85
N LEU A 639 -9.09 -22.62 -8.88
CA LEU A 639 -9.47 -22.83 -7.48
C LEU A 639 -9.74 -21.50 -6.76
N ASN A 640 -9.01 -20.45 -7.12
CA ASN A 640 -9.07 -19.12 -6.49
C ASN A 640 -9.07 -17.97 -7.52
N PRO A 641 -10.02 -17.88 -8.46
CA PRO A 641 -10.03 -16.82 -9.46
C PRO A 641 -10.22 -15.43 -8.82
N ALA A 642 -9.48 -14.46 -9.34
CA ALA A 642 -9.58 -13.02 -9.08
C ALA A 642 -10.33 -12.30 -10.22
N LEU A 643 -10.82 -11.10 -9.90
CA LEU A 643 -11.41 -10.15 -10.83
C LEU A 643 -10.31 -9.51 -11.68
N LEU A 644 -10.33 -9.72 -12.99
CA LEU A 644 -9.32 -9.21 -13.92
C LEU A 644 -9.77 -7.94 -14.65
N GLN A 645 -11.07 -7.84 -14.91
CA GLN A 645 -11.68 -6.70 -15.56
C GLN A 645 -13.14 -6.57 -15.12
N VAL A 646 -13.60 -5.36 -14.86
CA VAL A 646 -15.03 -5.01 -14.80
C VAL A 646 -15.39 -4.42 -16.15
N ASP A 647 -16.27 -5.09 -16.90
CA ASP A 647 -16.66 -4.69 -18.25
C ASP A 647 -17.90 -3.81 -18.27
N GLN A 648 -18.79 -4.00 -17.30
CA GLN A 648 -20.04 -3.24 -17.19
C GLN A 648 -20.53 -3.19 -15.74
N MET A 649 -20.97 -2.00 -15.35
CA MET A 649 -21.60 -1.71 -14.07
C MET A 649 -22.94 -1.02 -14.30
N ILE A 650 -23.80 -1.04 -13.29
CA ILE A 650 -25.05 -0.25 -13.21
C ILE A 650 -25.01 0.51 -11.86
N THR A 651 -25.60 1.70 -11.79
CA THR A 651 -25.54 2.51 -10.56
C THR A 651 -26.58 2.04 -9.53
N TRP A 652 -26.37 2.36 -8.26
CA TRP A 652 -27.38 2.05 -7.23
C TRP A 652 -28.74 2.71 -7.49
N TYR A 653 -28.77 3.93 -8.03
CA TYR A 653 -30.02 4.64 -8.27
C TYR A 653 -30.83 4.02 -9.43
N ASP A 654 -30.23 3.20 -10.29
CA ASP A 654 -30.97 2.46 -11.32
C ASP A 654 -31.79 1.29 -10.75
N PHE A 655 -31.48 0.83 -9.53
CA PHE A 655 -32.20 -0.23 -8.81
C PHE A 655 -33.30 0.29 -7.86
N VAL A 656 -33.51 1.61 -7.79
CA VAL A 656 -34.50 2.23 -6.90
C VAL A 656 -35.73 2.70 -7.66
N GLU A 657 -36.90 2.23 -7.24
CA GLU A 657 -38.21 2.64 -7.76
C GLU A 657 -38.73 3.95 -7.17
N ASP A 658 -38.42 4.23 -5.89
CA ASP A 658 -38.77 5.50 -5.25
C ASP A 658 -37.97 6.66 -5.87
N ILE A 659 -38.69 7.58 -6.53
CA ILE A 659 -38.09 8.68 -7.29
C ILE A 659 -37.28 9.64 -6.41
N VAL A 660 -37.65 9.83 -5.14
CA VAL A 660 -36.97 10.74 -4.21
C VAL A 660 -35.68 10.12 -3.70
N ILE A 661 -35.71 8.83 -3.32
CA ILE A 661 -34.50 8.08 -2.94
C ILE A 661 -33.55 7.96 -4.15
N LYS A 662 -34.09 7.76 -5.37
CA LYS A 662 -33.34 7.75 -6.62
C LYS A 662 -32.63 9.08 -6.90
N GLU A 663 -33.33 10.21 -6.81
CA GLU A 663 -32.75 11.55 -6.96
C GLU A 663 -31.69 11.84 -5.88
N ASN A 664 -31.95 11.44 -4.63
CA ASN A 664 -30.99 11.58 -3.53
C ASN A 664 -29.73 10.72 -3.73
N LEU A 665 -29.86 9.48 -4.21
CA LEU A 665 -28.70 8.62 -4.54
C LEU A 665 -27.89 9.20 -5.71
N TYR A 666 -28.57 9.67 -6.77
CA TYR A 666 -27.92 10.35 -7.89
C TYR A 666 -27.16 11.60 -7.43
N LYS A 667 -27.76 12.40 -6.55
CA LYS A 667 -27.12 13.57 -5.95
C LYS A 667 -25.90 13.17 -5.11
N ALA A 668 -26.03 12.20 -4.20
CA ALA A 668 -24.92 11.72 -3.37
C ALA A 668 -23.76 11.15 -4.19
N TYR A 669 -24.07 10.44 -5.29
CA TYR A 669 -23.09 9.96 -6.24
C TYR A 669 -22.30 11.12 -6.87
N ASN A 670 -22.99 12.14 -7.41
CA ASN A 670 -22.35 13.31 -8.01
C ASN A 670 -21.56 14.14 -6.97
N ASP A 671 -22.15 14.42 -5.80
CA ASP A 671 -21.49 15.12 -4.68
C ASP A 671 -20.19 14.42 -4.26
N ARG A 672 -20.15 13.07 -4.31
CA ARG A 672 -18.95 12.27 -4.01
C ARG A 672 -17.94 12.27 -5.17
N PHE A 673 -18.41 12.07 -6.41
CA PHE A 673 -17.56 12.00 -7.60
C PHE A 673 -16.87 13.35 -7.90
N LEU A 674 -17.62 14.45 -7.86
CA LEU A 674 -17.08 15.80 -8.04
C LEU A 674 -16.04 16.11 -6.97
N ARG A 675 -16.34 15.83 -5.70
CA ARG A 675 -15.43 16.12 -4.59
C ARG A 675 -14.11 15.35 -4.73
N VAL A 676 -14.13 14.03 -4.94
CA VAL A 676 -12.88 13.26 -5.05
C VAL A 676 -12.08 13.62 -6.32
N ARG A 677 -12.75 13.93 -7.44
CA ARG A 677 -12.08 14.48 -8.63
C ARG A 677 -11.35 15.80 -8.32
N ASP A 678 -11.96 16.66 -7.53
CA ASP A 678 -11.41 17.99 -7.23
C ASP A 678 -10.36 17.95 -6.10
N GLU A 679 -10.50 17.03 -5.14
CA GLU A 679 -9.44 16.63 -4.18
C GLU A 679 -8.19 16.14 -4.94
N GLN A 680 -8.34 15.21 -5.89
CA GLN A 680 -7.25 14.67 -6.71
C GLN A 680 -6.57 15.77 -7.55
N ARG A 681 -7.34 16.70 -8.11
CA ARG A 681 -6.80 17.85 -8.86
C ARG A 681 -6.05 18.83 -7.97
N ALA A 682 -6.51 19.08 -6.75
CA ALA A 682 -5.79 19.91 -5.79
C ALA A 682 -4.47 19.26 -5.37
N GLU A 683 -4.47 17.94 -5.15
CA GLU A 683 -3.27 17.15 -4.84
C GLU A 683 -2.24 17.19 -5.99
N ILE A 684 -2.67 16.99 -7.23
CA ILE A 684 -1.79 17.12 -8.42
C ILE A 684 -1.26 18.55 -8.57
N TYR A 685 -2.08 19.58 -8.32
CA TYR A 685 -1.65 20.98 -8.36
C TYR A 685 -0.60 21.30 -7.29
N GLU A 686 -0.73 20.73 -6.08
CA GLU A 686 0.28 20.83 -5.04
C GLU A 686 1.61 20.20 -5.49
N ILE A 687 1.56 18.98 -6.05
CA ILE A 687 2.74 18.24 -6.54
C ILE A 687 3.46 19.01 -7.66
N VAL A 688 2.72 19.57 -8.62
CA VAL A 688 3.27 20.44 -9.67
C VAL A 688 3.92 21.70 -9.08
N THR A 689 3.30 22.28 -8.04
CA THR A 689 3.84 23.46 -7.35
C THR A 689 5.13 23.14 -6.56
N GLN A 690 5.18 21.99 -5.89
CA GLN A 690 6.39 21.49 -5.22
C GLN A 690 7.52 21.25 -6.22
N ARG A 691 7.25 20.56 -7.35
CA ARG A 691 8.26 20.33 -8.41
C ARG A 691 8.75 21.64 -9.02
N GLY A 692 7.85 22.59 -9.27
CA GLY A 692 8.17 23.91 -9.82
C GLY A 692 9.03 24.79 -8.91
N SER A 693 8.86 24.69 -7.57
CA SER A 693 9.72 25.42 -6.62
C SER A 693 11.15 24.86 -6.60
N ILE A 694 11.29 23.53 -6.55
CA ILE A 694 12.59 22.83 -6.63
C ILE A 694 13.34 23.21 -7.91
N GLN A 695 12.66 23.19 -9.08
CA GLN A 695 13.25 23.58 -10.35
C GLN A 695 13.69 25.05 -10.40
N ARG A 696 12.97 25.98 -9.75
CA ARG A 696 13.43 27.38 -9.60
C ARG A 696 14.67 27.47 -8.74
N THR A 697 14.72 26.82 -7.56
CA THR A 697 15.91 26.84 -6.69
C THR A 697 17.14 26.28 -7.39
N ILE A 698 17.01 25.20 -8.17
CA ILE A 698 18.08 24.67 -9.02
C ILE A 698 18.51 25.73 -10.06
N THR A 699 17.55 26.31 -10.79
CA THR A 699 17.82 27.33 -11.81
C THR A 699 18.49 28.58 -11.24
N GLU A 700 18.11 29.04 -10.06
CA GLU A 700 18.68 30.21 -9.38
C GLU A 700 20.08 29.93 -8.83
N SER A 701 20.32 28.72 -8.31
CA SER A 701 21.68 28.28 -7.94
C SER A 701 22.61 28.17 -9.16
N ASN A 702 22.09 27.70 -10.31
CA ASN A 702 22.83 27.66 -11.57
C ASN A 702 23.07 29.07 -12.15
N LYS A 703 22.12 30.01 -12.00
CA LYS A 703 22.33 31.44 -12.34
C LYS A 703 23.43 32.11 -11.53
N THR A 704 23.87 31.51 -10.41
CA THR A 704 25.01 32.04 -9.64
C THR A 704 26.36 31.61 -10.23
N ILE A 705 26.38 30.75 -11.26
CA ILE A 705 27.59 30.34 -12.00
C ILE A 705 27.69 31.14 -13.31
N VAL A 706 27.86 32.47 -13.20
CA VAL A 706 28.23 33.31 -14.34
C VAL A 706 29.74 33.27 -14.50
N LEU A 707 30.21 32.58 -15.53
CA LEU A 707 31.59 32.74 -16.02
C LEU A 707 31.64 34.02 -16.86
N ASP A 708 32.30 35.04 -16.33
CA ASP A 708 32.39 36.35 -16.96
C ASP A 708 33.40 36.31 -18.12
N GLY A 709 32.91 36.18 -19.36
CA GLY A 709 33.76 36.11 -20.56
C GLY A 709 33.08 35.63 -21.85
N ASN A 710 32.88 36.57 -22.79
CA ASN A 710 32.68 36.35 -24.24
C ASN A 710 31.41 35.61 -24.71
N VAL A 711 30.33 36.40 -24.82
CA VAL A 711 29.43 36.50 -26.00
C VAL A 711 29.42 35.34 -27.01
N CYS A 712 28.32 34.58 -27.04
CA CYS A 712 27.84 33.97 -28.28
C CYS A 712 26.97 34.98 -29.07
N PRO A 713 27.04 35.03 -30.41
CA PRO A 713 26.26 35.98 -31.19
C PRO A 713 24.74 35.64 -31.17
N PRO A 714 23.85 36.60 -30.90
CA PRO A 714 22.43 36.34 -30.68
C PRO A 714 21.65 36.24 -32.01
N ASN A 715 21.76 35.12 -32.73
CA ASN A 715 20.97 34.90 -33.96
C ASN A 715 20.66 33.42 -34.31
N SER A 716 20.36 32.60 -33.31
CA SER A 716 19.71 31.29 -33.52
C SER A 716 18.85 30.91 -32.31
N ALA A 717 17.65 31.47 -32.23
CA ALA A 717 16.70 31.17 -31.16
C ALA A 717 16.01 29.81 -31.35
N GLN A 718 16.73 28.73 -31.06
CA GLN A 718 16.13 27.44 -30.70
C GLN A 718 16.48 27.14 -29.25
N ASN A 719 15.47 26.78 -28.44
CA ASN A 719 15.65 26.44 -27.03
C ASN A 719 16.30 25.06 -26.88
N THR A 720 17.61 24.96 -27.07
CA THR A 720 18.40 23.80 -26.68
C THR A 720 18.59 23.78 -25.16
N THR A 721 17.56 23.31 -24.45
CA THR A 721 17.69 22.89 -23.05
C THR A 721 18.66 21.72 -22.97
N ILE A 722 19.93 22.00 -22.66
CA ILE A 722 20.94 20.98 -22.39
C ILE A 722 20.65 20.38 -21.01
N GLU A 723 19.74 19.41 -20.97
CA GLU A 723 19.56 18.53 -19.81
C GLU A 723 20.77 17.60 -19.69
N ALA A 724 21.84 18.12 -19.10
CA ALA A 724 23.00 17.33 -18.72
C ALA A 724 22.57 16.29 -17.68
N CYS A 725 22.42 15.03 -18.11
CA CYS A 725 22.13 13.91 -17.22
C CYS A 725 23.38 13.59 -16.35
N VAL A 726 23.61 14.38 -15.29
CA VAL A 726 24.79 14.27 -14.42
C VAL A 726 24.73 12.99 -13.59
N ILE A 727 25.37 11.94 -14.12
CA ILE A 727 25.60 10.70 -13.38
C ILE A 727 26.59 10.99 -12.24
N ARG A 728 26.13 10.94 -10.99
CA ARG A 728 27.01 10.88 -9.80
C ARG A 728 27.57 9.46 -9.63
N SER A 729 28.40 9.03 -10.57
CA SER A 729 29.31 7.89 -10.40
C SER A 729 30.67 8.41 -9.91
N SER A 730 31.26 7.71 -8.94
CA SER A 730 32.65 7.95 -8.54
C SER A 730 33.61 7.59 -9.68
N VAL A 731 34.70 8.36 -9.80
CA VAL A 731 35.76 8.29 -10.84
C VAL A 731 35.38 8.98 -12.16
N ASN A 732 36.10 10.08 -12.43
CA ASN A 732 36.24 10.84 -13.68
C ASN A 732 34.96 11.39 -14.36
N TYR A 733 34.82 12.72 -14.34
CA TYR A 733 33.84 13.45 -15.14
C TYR A 733 34.34 13.71 -16.56
N ALA A 734 33.47 13.50 -17.54
CA ALA A 734 33.60 14.05 -18.88
C ALA A 734 32.22 14.54 -19.34
N ILE A 735 31.96 15.84 -19.19
CA ILE A 735 30.78 16.47 -19.80
C ILE A 735 31.16 16.81 -21.24
N SER A 736 30.61 16.08 -22.20
CA SER A 736 30.71 16.42 -23.62
C SER A 736 29.53 17.30 -24.01
N ALA A 737 29.81 18.50 -24.52
CA ALA A 737 28.83 19.36 -25.17
C ALA A 737 29.31 19.65 -26.59
N THR A 738 28.68 19.02 -27.59
CA THR A 738 28.98 19.24 -29.01
C THR A 738 28.24 20.47 -29.53
N CYS A 739 28.97 21.57 -29.69
CA CYS A 739 28.53 22.68 -30.55
C CYS A 739 28.64 22.28 -32.03
N PRO A 740 27.92 22.93 -32.98
CA PRO A 740 27.82 22.49 -34.38
C PRO A 740 29.11 22.47 -35.23
N ASN A 741 30.28 22.79 -34.67
CA ASN A 741 31.55 22.99 -35.37
C ASN A 741 32.71 22.19 -34.72
N ASP A 742 32.47 20.93 -34.32
CA ASP A 742 33.47 19.98 -33.77
C ASP A 742 34.35 20.46 -32.60
N LEU A 743 33.91 21.48 -31.86
CA LEU A 743 34.61 21.99 -30.70
C LEU A 743 34.33 21.11 -29.47
N GLN A 744 35.35 20.49 -28.89
CA GLN A 744 35.22 19.74 -27.63
C GLN A 744 35.75 20.56 -26.45
N VAL A 745 34.85 20.97 -25.56
CA VAL A 745 35.20 21.57 -24.27
C VAL A 745 35.12 20.48 -23.19
N LEU A 746 36.25 20.18 -22.55
CA LEU A 746 36.35 19.22 -21.45
C LEU A 746 36.58 19.95 -20.12
N TYR A 747 35.95 19.47 -19.06
CA TYR A 747 36.15 19.99 -17.71
C TYR A 747 36.88 18.94 -16.86
N GLU A 748 38.18 19.11 -16.70
CA GLU A 748 39.02 18.21 -15.92
C GLU A 748 39.11 18.69 -14.47
N ARG A 749 39.02 17.79 -13.50
CA ARG A 749 39.26 18.12 -12.09
C ARG A 749 40.72 17.88 -11.74
N ASP A 750 41.40 18.93 -11.28
CA ASP A 750 42.75 18.81 -10.76
C ASP A 750 42.73 18.04 -9.43
N MET A 751 43.42 16.90 -9.38
CA MET A 751 43.42 16.04 -8.19
C MET A 751 44.28 16.57 -7.03
N SER A 752 45.12 17.59 -7.26
CA SER A 752 45.98 18.17 -6.22
C SER A 752 45.28 19.20 -5.34
N ASN A 753 44.30 19.92 -5.88
CA ASN A 753 43.60 21.03 -5.21
C ASN A 753 42.07 20.93 -5.33
N GLY A 754 41.54 20.02 -6.15
CA GLY A 754 40.11 19.76 -6.29
C GLY A 754 39.33 20.78 -7.14
N GLN A 755 40.00 21.78 -7.72
CA GLN A 755 39.38 22.73 -8.66
C GLN A 755 39.17 22.11 -10.04
N PHE A 756 38.29 22.72 -10.84
CA PHE A 756 38.05 22.32 -12.23
C PHE A 756 38.78 23.26 -13.19
N ARG A 757 39.42 22.70 -14.21
CA ARG A 757 40.03 23.44 -15.33
C ARG A 757 39.29 23.15 -16.63
N THR A 758 39.04 24.18 -17.41
CA THR A 758 38.48 24.06 -18.76
C THR A 758 39.60 23.76 -19.75
N VAL A 759 39.47 22.68 -20.51
CA VAL A 759 40.39 22.26 -21.57
C VAL A 759 39.63 22.24 -22.90
N ILE A 760 39.89 23.24 -23.74
CA ILE A 760 39.29 23.32 -25.09
C ILE A 760 40.20 22.59 -26.07
N LYS A 761 39.69 21.54 -26.72
CA LYS A 761 40.40 20.82 -27.77
C LYS A 761 39.93 21.32 -29.13
N TYR A 762 40.88 21.82 -29.92
CA TYR A 762 40.70 22.18 -31.33
C TYR A 762 41.31 21.08 -32.22
N PRO A 763 40.61 20.62 -33.27
CA PRO A 763 41.22 19.83 -34.33
C PRO A 763 42.09 20.73 -35.22
N VAL A 764 43.42 20.70 -35.03
CA VAL A 764 44.35 21.43 -35.91
C VAL A 764 44.55 20.63 -37.21
N VAL A 765 43.93 21.08 -38.30
CA VAL A 765 44.07 20.46 -39.63
C VAL A 765 45.34 20.96 -40.33
N PHE A 766 46.50 20.54 -39.83
CA PHE A 766 47.75 20.44 -40.60
C PHE A 766 48.57 19.25 -40.08
N GLY A 767 49.05 18.41 -40.99
CA GLY A 767 49.41 17.03 -40.64
C GLY A 767 50.83 16.82 -40.13
N GLN A 768 50.99 16.75 -38.80
CA GLN A 768 51.73 15.67 -38.11
C GLN A 768 51.13 15.41 -36.72
N PRO A 769 51.15 14.17 -36.20
CA PRO A 769 50.61 13.87 -34.87
C PRO A 769 51.63 14.16 -33.76
N GLY A 770 51.33 15.06 -32.83
CA GLY A 770 52.18 15.23 -31.63
C GLY A 770 51.83 16.33 -30.63
N GLU A 771 51.35 17.50 -31.07
CA GLU A 771 51.34 18.70 -30.21
C GLU A 771 49.95 19.27 -29.89
N TYR A 772 49.79 19.77 -28.66
CA TYR A 772 48.61 20.50 -28.18
C TYR A 772 49.06 21.80 -27.49
N ILE A 773 48.44 22.94 -27.82
CA ILE A 773 48.73 24.22 -27.17
C ILE A 773 47.97 24.32 -25.84
N VAL A 774 48.70 24.35 -24.72
CA VAL A 774 48.14 24.54 -23.37
C VAL A 774 48.33 25.99 -22.93
N LEU A 775 47.29 26.81 -23.08
CA LEU A 775 47.28 28.19 -22.57
C LEU A 775 47.06 28.19 -21.05
N LYS A 776 48.06 28.67 -20.28
CA LYS A 776 47.94 28.86 -18.83
C LYS A 776 47.41 30.26 -18.50
N SER A 777 46.36 30.32 -17.68
CA SER A 777 45.82 31.58 -17.16
C SER A 777 46.76 32.18 -16.11
N ALA A 778 47.61 33.13 -16.53
CA ALA A 778 48.50 33.90 -15.65
C ALA A 778 48.80 35.33 -16.16
N ALA A 779 48.15 35.78 -17.25
CA ALA A 779 48.55 36.96 -18.02
C ALA A 779 47.46 38.04 -18.17
N ILE A 780 46.42 38.04 -17.33
CA ILE A 780 45.33 39.03 -17.36
C ILE A 780 45.20 39.68 -15.98
N ASN A 781 46.16 40.55 -15.63
CA ASN A 781 46.11 41.39 -14.42
C ASN A 781 46.90 42.71 -14.52
N ILE A 782 47.43 43.08 -15.71
CA ILE A 782 48.24 44.29 -15.91
C ILE A 782 47.75 45.08 -17.14
N PHE A 783 46.43 45.26 -17.26
CA PHE A 783 45.81 46.10 -18.30
C PHE A 783 44.59 46.91 -17.85
N LEU A 784 44.24 46.88 -16.54
CA LEU A 784 43.13 47.64 -15.95
C LEU A 784 43.65 48.73 -14.98
N ALA A 785 44.26 49.77 -15.55
CA ALA A 785 44.73 50.94 -14.80
C ALA A 785 44.55 52.29 -15.54
N ILE A 786 44.12 52.27 -16.81
CA ILE A 786 43.92 53.45 -17.65
C ILE A 786 42.60 53.24 -18.43
N PHE A 787 41.90 54.33 -18.77
CA PHE A 787 40.56 54.37 -19.39
C PHE A 787 39.35 54.01 -18.52
N TYR A 788 39.22 54.72 -17.39
CA TYR A 788 37.90 55.11 -16.87
C TYR A 788 37.65 56.60 -17.16
N ARG A 789 37.26 56.95 -18.40
CA ARG A 789 36.78 58.30 -18.75
C ARG A 789 36.00 58.35 -20.08
N VAL A 790 35.05 59.28 -20.13
CA VAL A 790 34.20 59.67 -21.29
C VAL A 790 33.03 58.73 -21.61
N ASN A 791 31.88 59.09 -21.02
CA ASN A 791 30.52 59.24 -21.58
C ASN A 791 29.96 58.13 -22.51
N TYR A 792 28.81 57.51 -22.22
CA TYR A 792 27.45 58.10 -22.18
C TYR A 792 27.07 58.90 -23.43
N ARG A 793 26.36 58.23 -24.34
CA ARG A 793 25.09 58.71 -24.87
C ARG A 793 24.09 57.56 -24.90
#